data_AF-A0A3Q8VB86-F1
#
_entry.id   AF-A0A3Q8VB86-F1
#
_cell.length_a   1.000
_cell.length_b   1.000
_cell.length_c   1.000
_cell.angle_alpha   90.00
_cell.angle_beta   90.00
_cell.angle_gamma   90.00
#
_symmetry.space_group_name_H-M   'P 1'
#
loop_
_entity.id
_entity.type
_entity.pdbx_description
1 polymer ?
#
loop_
_entity_poly.entity_id
_entity_poly.type
_entity_poly.pdbx_seq_one_letter_code
_entity_poly.pdbx_strand_id
1 'polypeptide(L)'
;MTSSRAANAGRAGRRSRRRRADMPLLGGIRPPIALLCLLIVALAGLTAKVLGPSGEAVVPEAVLTSQKHFAEDGAIALRASIDERVTDLQRTAAALSKGERAEPEDVLSDLGRTYQKWTGTTVLDLETGDVLAARGERIPLAWIDKDVLTGEYALAPRMVRLETGDVRLMTMAVLDRKEGPQHLLIASNSLAVPNISMGPFRTMAVVARDGEVLATAGFEESEALNSDKQRTELDFLQKQMSRLSGQAATRTEEHPVTAREPGSHGYPGVSGTLVGDSYNGRITTAGYASLASSDPAEKDSVAAGLGLTVVAMLPVVQQQGAADTGRELYGLVAAGALIALGLLAAAVLWVAVQRPLLRMFLESRRLARGDLTRPVAIPRWGEAARIGTALERLRTQLIGDGDGAGSGTGRRKARFGVRVPLAVTAVLLLLWCVPVGLLLNRTDDSVSVPATMVNDQRERTDLVADRVRRALNEAQADLVSTSRLIDVDKPDAAGELLSDALREHTRYQALYVVDGSGEVLARAGGDPHGWSDDEDLPLVRVSGKGGKKPVIQAGAPVPEEKGVTLVGEVRVEFLNSLLKRPGLGELRVVNAEAETLAASDGFRAFEGLPGDTLPDLVRAAGVPVGAGPVENGLLLRDGGSVTVAAAAPFSGGGVASDLGWTVVSWQNADSFEIAAYEREDRSVLAGLLGLAAIVICLGWVHLVVARPLRALAASAEKLAGGDLKTVHFPRYQDEVGAVVRSLELIRQQLQARRNNQARRPAEPRLGAGGR
;
A
#
# COMPACT_ATOMS: atom_id res chain seq x y z
N MET A 1 -63.18 -65.59 -59.89
CA MET A 1 -61.76 -65.45 -59.49
C MET A 1 -61.00 -64.93 -60.69
N THR A 2 -60.89 -63.61 -60.81
CA THR A 2 -60.29 -62.94 -61.97
C THR A 2 -60.03 -61.46 -61.66
N SER A 3 -58.82 -60.98 -62.02
CA SER A 3 -58.42 -59.59 -62.32
C SER A 3 -58.42 -58.58 -61.14
N SER A 4 -57.73 -57.43 -61.12
CA SER A 4 -57.07 -56.56 -62.12
C SER A 4 -56.20 -55.54 -61.32
N ARG A 5 -54.93 -55.29 -61.65
CA ARG A 5 -54.42 -54.14 -62.44
C ARG A 5 -54.81 -52.72 -61.95
N ALA A 6 -53.77 -51.98 -61.53
CA ALA A 6 -53.44 -50.56 -61.75
C ALA A 6 -54.48 -49.42 -61.62
N ALA A 7 -54.12 -48.36 -60.87
CA ALA A 7 -54.24 -46.96 -61.31
C ALA A 7 -53.54 -45.94 -60.37
N ASN A 8 -52.86 -44.98 -61.01
CA ASN A 8 -52.24 -43.75 -60.51
C ASN A 8 -53.20 -42.81 -59.74
N ALA A 9 -52.68 -42.05 -58.77
CA ALA A 9 -52.98 -40.62 -58.61
C ALA A 9 -51.98 -39.93 -57.66
N GLY A 10 -51.18 -39.00 -58.19
CA GLY A 10 -50.23 -38.20 -57.41
C GLY A 10 -50.84 -37.01 -56.66
N ARG A 11 -50.09 -36.44 -55.73
CA ARG A 11 -49.79 -34.98 -55.67
C ARG A 11 -49.01 -34.58 -54.41
N ALA A 12 -47.96 -33.80 -54.68
CA ALA A 12 -47.48 -32.65 -53.92
C ALA A 12 -46.91 -32.86 -52.51
N GLY A 13 -45.57 -32.82 -52.45
CA GLY A 13 -44.82 -32.71 -51.21
C GLY A 13 -45.12 -31.44 -50.41
N ARG A 14 -45.28 -31.61 -49.10
CA ARG A 14 -45.25 -30.53 -48.11
C ARG A 14 -43.86 -30.46 -47.48
N ARG A 15 -42.95 -29.72 -48.12
CA ARG A 15 -41.73 -29.22 -47.48
C ARG A 15 -42.14 -28.20 -46.40
N SER A 16 -42.10 -28.59 -45.13
CA SER A 16 -42.21 -27.65 -44.00
C SER A 16 -40.91 -26.83 -43.90
N ARG A 17 -40.80 -25.78 -44.72
CA ARG A 17 -39.82 -24.71 -44.52
C ARG A 17 -40.18 -23.96 -43.24
N ARG A 18 -39.64 -24.38 -42.09
CA ARG A 18 -39.46 -23.51 -40.92
C ARG A 18 -38.52 -22.37 -41.31
N ARG A 19 -39.07 -21.28 -41.85
CA ARG A 19 -38.36 -20.00 -41.97
C ARG A 19 -38.20 -19.41 -40.55
N ARG A 20 -37.09 -19.74 -39.88
CA ARG A 20 -36.51 -18.84 -38.87
C ARG A 20 -36.05 -17.61 -39.64
N ALA A 21 -36.78 -16.51 -39.50
CA ALA A 21 -36.35 -15.22 -39.99
C ALA A 21 -35.29 -14.65 -39.04
N ASP A 22 -34.21 -14.16 -39.64
CA ASP A 22 -33.11 -13.42 -39.06
C ASP A 22 -33.56 -12.48 -37.93
N MET A 23 -33.10 -12.75 -36.71
CA MET A 23 -32.97 -11.75 -35.65
C MET A 23 -31.48 -11.69 -35.34
N PRO A 24 -30.78 -10.55 -35.56
CA PRO A 24 -29.45 -10.41 -35.03
C PRO A 24 -29.56 -10.44 -33.50
N LEU A 25 -28.97 -11.46 -32.89
CA LEU A 25 -28.90 -11.68 -31.44
C LEU A 25 -28.18 -10.54 -30.69
N LEU A 26 -27.57 -9.60 -31.41
CA LEU A 26 -26.70 -8.53 -30.90
C LEU A 26 -27.27 -7.10 -31.04
N GLY A 27 -28.46 -6.91 -31.64
CA GLY A 27 -29.11 -5.60 -31.76
C GLY A 27 -30.42 -5.53 -31.00
N GLY A 28 -30.55 -4.64 -30.00
CA GLY A 28 -31.84 -4.37 -29.33
C GLY A 28 -31.80 -4.18 -27.82
N ILE A 29 -32.98 -4.29 -27.19
CA ILE A 29 -33.16 -4.09 -25.73
C ILE A 29 -32.78 -5.32 -24.88
N ARG A 30 -32.68 -6.51 -25.50
CA ARG A 30 -32.38 -7.76 -24.79
C ARG A 30 -30.94 -7.84 -24.27
N PRO A 31 -29.90 -7.48 -25.06
CA PRO A 31 -28.52 -7.46 -24.57
C PRO A 31 -28.29 -6.61 -23.32
N PRO A 32 -28.78 -5.35 -23.21
CA PRO A 32 -28.54 -4.55 -22.01
C PRO A 32 -29.29 -5.06 -20.77
N ILE A 33 -30.48 -5.67 -20.91
CA ILE A 33 -31.19 -6.30 -19.77
C ILE A 33 -30.44 -7.58 -19.34
N ALA A 34 -29.97 -8.40 -20.28
CA ALA A 34 -29.20 -9.59 -19.96
C ALA A 34 -27.86 -9.24 -19.29
N LEU A 35 -27.18 -8.20 -19.80
CA LEU A 35 -25.97 -7.67 -19.20
C LEU A 35 -26.23 -7.13 -17.79
N LEU A 36 -27.33 -6.39 -17.59
CA LEU A 36 -27.72 -5.92 -16.26
C LEU A 36 -27.92 -7.09 -15.29
N CYS A 37 -28.67 -8.13 -15.68
CA CYS A 37 -28.84 -9.32 -14.84
C CYS A 37 -27.52 -10.01 -14.54
N LEU A 38 -26.64 -10.15 -15.54
CA LEU A 38 -25.33 -10.76 -15.36
C LEU A 38 -24.44 -9.96 -14.41
N LEU A 39 -24.40 -8.63 -14.57
CA LEU A 39 -23.66 -7.73 -13.68
C LEU A 39 -24.22 -7.74 -12.25
N ILE A 40 -25.53 -7.84 -12.09
CA ILE A 40 -26.17 -7.95 -10.77
C ILE A 40 -25.81 -9.27 -10.10
N VAL A 41 -25.82 -10.38 -10.83
CA VAL A 41 -25.40 -11.69 -10.30
C VAL A 41 -23.91 -11.69 -9.96
N ALA A 42 -23.07 -11.11 -10.82
CA ALA A 42 -21.64 -10.97 -10.58
C ALA A 42 -21.36 -10.10 -9.34
N LEU A 43 -22.04 -8.96 -9.22
CA LEU A 43 -21.92 -8.06 -8.07
C LEU A 43 -22.47 -8.70 -6.80
N ALA A 44 -23.56 -9.47 -6.87
CA ALA A 44 -24.10 -10.21 -5.73
C ALA A 44 -23.14 -11.32 -5.28
N GLY A 45 -22.52 -12.04 -6.23
CA GLY A 45 -21.47 -13.03 -5.94
C GLY A 45 -20.24 -12.39 -5.31
N LEU A 46 -19.80 -11.23 -5.83
CA LEU A 46 -18.72 -10.45 -5.24
C LEU A 46 -19.10 -9.98 -3.83
N THR A 47 -20.29 -9.41 -3.64
CA THR A 47 -20.81 -8.95 -2.34
C THR A 47 -20.84 -10.10 -1.34
N ALA A 48 -21.33 -11.28 -1.73
CA ALA A 48 -21.37 -12.46 -0.87
C ALA A 48 -19.96 -12.96 -0.51
N LYS A 49 -18.99 -12.87 -1.42
CA LYS A 49 -17.59 -13.24 -1.15
C LYS A 49 -16.88 -12.22 -0.26
N VAL A 50 -17.17 -10.95 -0.47
CA VAL A 50 -16.43 -9.80 0.08
C VAL A 50 -16.97 -9.39 1.45
N LEU A 51 -18.30 -9.43 1.63
CA LEU A 51 -18.98 -9.17 2.92
C LEU A 51 -19.43 -10.44 3.63
N GLY A 52 -19.26 -11.61 3.02
CA GLY A 52 -19.50 -12.89 3.69
C GLY A 52 -18.37 -13.24 4.65
N PRO A 53 -18.47 -14.38 5.35
CA PRO A 53 -17.45 -14.83 6.27
C PRO A 53 -16.15 -15.13 5.51
N SER A 54 -15.25 -14.15 5.44
CA SER A 54 -13.82 -14.40 5.32
C SER A 54 -13.41 -15.01 6.65
N GLY A 55 -12.99 -16.29 6.66
CA GLY A 55 -12.53 -16.93 7.88
C GLY A 55 -11.58 -15.99 8.60
N GLU A 56 -11.99 -15.52 9.79
CA GLU A 56 -11.21 -14.52 10.49
C GLU A 56 -9.83 -15.12 10.73
N ALA A 57 -8.81 -14.45 10.19
CA ALA A 57 -7.45 -14.90 10.36
C ALA A 57 -7.20 -14.99 11.87
N VAL A 58 -6.67 -16.13 12.29
CA VAL A 58 -6.38 -16.43 13.71
C VAL A 58 -5.52 -15.32 14.35
N VAL A 59 -4.77 -14.59 13.50
CA VAL A 59 -4.01 -13.40 13.80
C VAL A 59 -4.44 -12.29 12.84
N PRO A 60 -4.72 -11.06 13.32
CA PRO A 60 -4.97 -9.91 12.45
C PRO A 60 -3.79 -9.62 11.51
N GLU A 61 -4.07 -9.28 10.25
CA GLU A 61 -3.05 -9.00 9.23
C GLU A 61 -2.16 -7.81 9.64
N ALA A 62 -2.74 -6.76 10.23
CA ALA A 62 -1.98 -5.67 10.85
C ALA A 62 -0.88 -6.14 11.82
N VAL A 63 -1.15 -7.17 12.63
CA VAL A 63 -0.17 -7.70 13.59
C VAL A 63 0.96 -8.43 12.85
N LEU A 64 0.64 -9.19 11.81
CA LEU A 64 1.64 -9.85 10.96
C LEU A 64 2.52 -8.79 10.27
N THR A 65 1.92 -7.82 9.59
CA THR A 65 2.64 -6.74 8.91
C THR A 65 3.50 -5.93 9.89
N SER A 66 3.02 -5.71 11.12
CA SER A 66 3.84 -5.13 12.19
C SER A 66 5.05 -5.99 12.56
N GLN A 67 4.89 -7.33 12.69
CA GLN A 67 6.02 -8.23 12.98
C GLN A 67 7.06 -8.21 11.85
N LYS A 68 6.62 -8.18 10.59
CA LYS A 68 7.50 -8.04 9.43
C LYS A 68 8.34 -6.77 9.55
N HIS A 69 7.72 -5.61 9.77
CA HIS A 69 8.45 -4.35 9.91
C HIS A 69 9.39 -4.34 11.11
N PHE A 70 9.01 -4.97 12.23
CA PHE A 70 9.90 -5.11 13.38
C PHE A 70 11.16 -5.91 13.04
N ALA A 71 11.03 -7.01 12.29
CA ALA A 71 12.17 -7.79 11.83
C ALA A 71 13.05 -7.01 10.83
N GLU A 72 12.44 -6.21 9.95
CA GLU A 72 13.17 -5.30 9.06
C GLU A 72 13.99 -4.28 9.85
N ASP A 73 13.39 -3.64 10.87
CA ASP A 73 14.08 -2.70 11.75
C ASP A 73 15.28 -3.36 12.45
N GLY A 74 15.09 -4.60 12.94
CA GLY A 74 16.16 -5.42 13.51
C GLY A 74 17.27 -5.76 12.49
N ALA A 75 16.92 -6.12 11.26
CA ALA A 75 17.89 -6.41 10.21
C ALA A 75 18.70 -5.16 9.80
N ILE A 76 18.05 -4.00 9.71
CA ILE A 76 18.75 -2.72 9.44
C ILE A 76 19.69 -2.38 10.60
N ALA A 77 19.25 -2.54 11.85
CA ALA A 77 20.07 -2.27 13.03
C ALA A 77 21.28 -3.21 13.12
N LEU A 78 21.09 -4.51 12.85
CA LEU A 78 22.17 -5.49 12.83
C LEU A 78 23.18 -5.17 11.72
N ARG A 79 22.68 -4.90 10.51
CA ARG A 79 23.51 -4.53 9.37
C ARG A 79 24.36 -3.31 9.68
N ALA A 80 23.74 -2.22 10.15
CA ALA A 80 24.43 -0.98 10.47
C ALA A 80 25.52 -1.21 11.53
N SER A 81 25.23 -1.97 12.59
CA SER A 81 26.21 -2.31 13.62
C SER A 81 27.41 -3.10 13.08
N ILE A 82 27.18 -4.05 12.16
CA ILE A 82 28.26 -4.83 11.54
C ILE A 82 29.09 -3.97 10.58
N ASP A 83 28.44 -3.25 9.67
CA ASP A 83 29.09 -2.39 8.68
C ASP A 83 29.92 -1.28 9.38
N GLU A 84 29.38 -0.69 10.45
CA GLU A 84 30.08 0.31 11.28
C GLU A 84 31.34 -0.28 11.91
N ARG A 85 31.25 -1.45 12.55
CA ARG A 85 32.42 -2.11 13.19
C ARG A 85 33.52 -2.44 12.17
N VAL A 86 33.13 -2.85 10.96
CA VAL A 86 34.07 -3.12 9.86
C VAL A 86 34.76 -1.84 9.42
N THR A 87 33.97 -0.78 9.21
CA THR A 87 34.46 0.53 8.78
C THR A 87 35.40 1.14 9.82
N ASP A 88 35.04 1.10 11.11
CA ASP A 88 35.85 1.62 12.21
C ASP A 88 37.20 0.88 12.34
N LEU A 89 37.20 -0.45 12.15
CA LEU A 89 38.45 -1.23 12.16
C LEU A 89 39.36 -0.84 10.98
N GLN A 90 38.78 -0.74 9.77
CA GLN A 90 39.52 -0.33 8.57
C GLN A 90 40.07 1.09 8.69
N ARG A 91 39.26 2.04 9.20
CA ARG A 91 39.68 3.42 9.45
C ARG A 91 40.84 3.48 10.44
N THR A 92 40.72 2.73 11.54
CA THR A 92 41.79 2.70 12.54
C THR A 92 43.07 2.07 11.97
N ALA A 93 42.95 0.99 11.21
CA ALA A 93 44.09 0.38 10.53
C ALA A 93 44.76 1.36 9.54
N ALA A 94 43.98 2.14 8.78
CA ALA A 94 44.50 3.14 7.85
C ALA A 94 45.21 4.30 8.57
N ALA A 95 44.66 4.78 9.69
CA ALA A 95 45.28 5.84 10.50
C ALA A 95 46.62 5.35 11.08
N LEU A 96 46.65 4.15 11.65
CA LEU A 96 47.85 3.52 12.20
C LEU A 96 48.90 3.21 11.12
N SER A 97 48.47 2.94 9.88
CA SER A 97 49.37 2.71 8.73
C SER A 97 50.08 3.99 8.27
N LYS A 98 49.52 5.18 8.59
CA LYS A 98 50.10 6.50 8.26
C LYS A 98 51.02 7.07 9.36
N GLY A 99 50.92 6.58 10.59
CA GLY A 99 51.67 7.08 11.76
C GLY A 99 53.14 6.59 11.84
N GLU A 100 53.86 7.07 12.87
CA GLU A 100 55.22 6.59 13.19
C GLU A 100 55.22 5.12 13.64
N ARG A 101 56.39 4.47 13.63
CA ARG A 101 56.55 3.03 13.88
C ARG A 101 56.21 2.67 15.33
N ALA A 102 54.95 2.32 15.59
CA ALA A 102 54.49 1.81 16.87
C ALA A 102 54.62 0.28 16.96
N GLU A 103 54.99 -0.22 18.14
CA GLU A 103 55.00 -1.65 18.46
C GLU A 103 53.56 -2.21 18.41
N PRO A 104 53.36 -3.49 18.04
CA PRO A 104 52.02 -4.09 17.95
C PRO A 104 51.18 -3.98 19.25
N GLU A 105 51.83 -3.95 20.42
CA GLU A 105 51.14 -3.76 21.71
C GLU A 105 50.59 -2.33 21.90
N ASP A 106 51.31 -1.33 21.40
CA ASP A 106 50.90 0.08 21.43
C ASP A 106 49.72 0.32 20.50
N VAL A 107 49.75 -0.30 19.31
CA VAL A 107 48.62 -0.32 18.37
C VAL A 107 47.34 -0.83 19.04
N LEU A 108 47.41 -1.96 19.74
CA LEU A 108 46.27 -2.49 20.47
C LEU A 108 45.87 -1.62 21.68
N SER A 109 46.80 -0.81 22.21
CA SER A 109 46.58 0.02 23.40
C SER A 109 45.78 1.25 23.03
N ASP A 110 46.18 1.89 21.95
CA ASP A 110 45.50 3.05 21.38
C ASP A 110 44.13 2.65 20.83
N LEU A 111 44.02 1.48 20.19
CA LEU A 111 42.74 0.93 19.75
C LEU A 111 41.77 0.74 20.93
N GLY A 112 42.21 0.10 22.02
CA GLY A 112 41.37 -0.14 23.20
C GLY A 112 41.02 1.12 24.00
N ARG A 113 41.89 2.14 23.99
CA ARG A 113 41.61 3.46 24.60
C ARG A 113 40.64 4.28 23.77
N THR A 114 40.75 4.21 22.45
CA THR A 114 39.94 5.01 21.51
C THR A 114 38.55 4.38 21.32
N TYR A 115 38.48 3.04 21.26
CA TYR A 115 37.26 2.31 20.97
C TYR A 115 37.09 1.13 21.93
N GLN A 116 36.22 1.28 22.92
CA GLN A 116 35.81 0.19 23.83
C GLN A 116 34.74 -0.73 23.21
N LYS A 117 34.82 -0.96 21.89
CA LYS A 117 33.79 -1.69 21.13
C LYS A 117 34.11 -3.18 20.93
N TRP A 118 35.37 -3.58 21.06
CA TRP A 118 35.82 -4.94 20.74
C TRP A 118 36.08 -5.83 21.95
N THR A 119 35.60 -7.08 21.91
CA THR A 119 35.82 -8.07 22.97
C THR A 119 37.26 -8.61 22.97
N GLY A 120 37.86 -8.73 21.79
CA GLY A 120 39.22 -9.22 21.59
C GLY A 120 39.85 -8.63 20.33
N THR A 121 41.16 -8.39 20.37
CA THR A 121 41.92 -7.80 19.26
C THR A 121 43.30 -8.46 19.18
N THR A 122 43.76 -8.76 17.96
CA THR A 122 45.01 -9.49 17.69
C THR A 122 45.71 -8.91 16.48
N VAL A 123 47.02 -8.77 16.53
CA VAL A 123 47.87 -8.43 15.38
C VAL A 123 48.68 -9.67 14.99
N LEU A 124 48.60 -10.05 13.72
CA LEU A 124 49.34 -11.17 13.14
C LEU A 124 50.34 -10.67 12.10
N ASP A 125 51.46 -11.38 11.96
CA ASP A 125 52.29 -11.28 10.76
C ASP A 125 51.61 -12.04 9.62
N LEU A 126 51.36 -11.38 8.48
CA LEU A 126 50.62 -11.99 7.36
C LEU A 126 51.45 -13.05 6.63
N GLU A 127 52.79 -12.96 6.65
CA GLU A 127 53.71 -13.87 5.96
C GLU A 127 53.95 -15.14 6.81
N THR A 128 54.28 -14.95 8.08
CA THR A 128 54.58 -16.07 8.99
C THR A 128 53.33 -16.68 9.62
N GLY A 129 52.26 -15.89 9.77
CA GLY A 129 51.05 -16.28 10.51
C GLY A 129 51.21 -16.19 12.03
N ASP A 130 52.32 -15.66 12.52
CA ASP A 130 52.61 -15.59 13.94
C ASP A 130 51.84 -14.46 14.63
N VAL A 131 51.44 -14.71 15.88
CA VAL A 131 50.81 -13.70 16.73
C VAL A 131 51.85 -12.74 17.26
N LEU A 132 51.78 -11.48 16.82
CA LEU A 132 52.67 -10.43 17.27
C LEU A 132 52.18 -9.78 18.57
N ALA A 133 50.86 -9.59 18.70
CA ALA A 133 50.24 -9.10 19.94
C ALA A 133 48.76 -9.52 20.02
N ALA A 134 48.22 -9.63 21.23
CA ALA A 134 46.79 -9.87 21.47
C ALA A 134 46.32 -9.19 22.77
N ARG A 135 45.08 -8.69 22.78
CA ARG A 135 44.43 -8.06 23.94
C ARG A 135 42.94 -8.43 23.98
N GLY A 136 42.42 -8.70 25.19
CA GLY A 136 41.02 -9.09 25.41
C GLY A 136 40.81 -10.60 25.33
N GLU A 137 39.65 -11.03 24.83
CA GLU A 137 39.34 -12.44 24.59
C GLU A 137 40.29 -13.04 23.53
N ARG A 138 40.81 -14.24 23.78
CA ARG A 138 41.70 -14.92 22.83
C ARG A 138 40.91 -15.39 21.61
N ILE A 139 41.28 -14.84 20.46
CA ILE A 139 40.71 -15.21 19.16
C ILE A 139 41.27 -16.59 18.76
N PRO A 140 40.43 -17.59 18.44
CA PRO A 140 40.96 -18.91 18.08
C PRO A 140 41.43 -18.89 16.62
N LEU A 141 42.75 -18.81 16.44
CA LEU A 141 43.40 -18.63 15.14
C LEU A 141 43.53 -19.93 14.35
N ALA A 142 43.24 -21.08 14.96
CA ALA A 142 43.29 -22.40 14.32
C ALA A 142 42.36 -22.53 13.10
N TRP A 143 41.44 -21.58 12.90
CA TRP A 143 40.51 -21.53 11.78
C TRP A 143 40.95 -20.59 10.65
N ILE A 144 42.06 -19.89 10.81
CA ILE A 144 42.62 -18.98 9.80
C ILE A 144 43.67 -19.76 9.00
N ASP A 145 43.24 -20.35 7.88
CA ASP A 145 44.16 -21.01 6.96
C ASP A 145 45.02 -19.97 6.20
N LYS A 146 46.30 -20.26 5.95
CA LYS A 146 47.17 -19.31 5.20
C LYS A 146 46.69 -19.06 3.77
N ASP A 147 46.14 -20.09 3.12
CA ASP A 147 45.58 -20.00 1.77
C ASP A 147 44.34 -19.09 1.71
N VAL A 148 43.70 -18.92 2.86
CA VAL A 148 42.52 -18.09 3.02
C VAL A 148 42.87 -16.62 3.21
N LEU A 149 44.02 -16.31 3.81
CA LEU A 149 44.53 -14.95 4.02
C LEU A 149 45.14 -14.30 2.76
N THR A 150 45.27 -15.05 1.67
CA THR A 150 45.93 -14.60 0.43
C THR A 150 45.02 -14.64 -0.81
N GLY A 151 43.76 -15.09 -0.66
CA GLY A 151 42.76 -15.17 -1.74
C GLY A 151 41.83 -13.95 -1.87
N GLU A 152 40.92 -13.98 -2.85
CA GLU A 152 39.95 -12.91 -3.17
C GLU A 152 39.04 -12.50 -1.98
N TYR A 153 38.89 -13.37 -0.98
CA TYR A 153 38.06 -13.17 0.22
C TYR A 153 38.87 -13.04 1.53
N ALA A 154 40.16 -12.74 1.45
CA ALA A 154 41.07 -12.74 2.60
C ALA A 154 40.66 -11.82 3.75
N LEU A 155 39.95 -10.72 3.44
CA LEU A 155 39.53 -9.71 4.41
C LEU A 155 38.03 -9.73 4.71
N ALA A 156 37.29 -10.72 4.20
CA ALA A 156 35.87 -10.84 4.48
C ALA A 156 35.63 -11.26 5.94
N PRO A 157 34.71 -10.61 6.67
CA PRO A 157 34.37 -11.00 8.04
C PRO A 157 33.86 -12.43 8.14
N ARG A 158 34.08 -13.06 9.30
CA ARG A 158 33.80 -14.48 9.52
C ARG A 158 33.06 -14.72 10.82
N MET A 159 32.19 -15.71 10.81
CA MET A 159 31.51 -16.18 12.01
C MET A 159 32.17 -17.43 12.53
N VAL A 160 32.34 -17.45 13.84
CA VAL A 160 33.17 -18.44 14.50
C VAL A 160 32.50 -18.86 15.81
N ARG A 161 32.23 -20.15 15.95
CA ARG A 161 31.60 -20.69 17.16
C ARG A 161 32.66 -21.10 18.18
N LEU A 162 32.58 -20.54 19.38
CA LEU A 162 33.45 -20.90 20.50
C LEU A 162 33.00 -22.22 21.14
N GLU A 163 33.86 -22.83 21.94
CA GLU A 163 33.54 -24.03 22.72
C GLU A 163 32.36 -23.81 23.69
N THR A 164 32.13 -22.54 24.11
CA THR A 164 30.98 -22.14 24.94
C THR A 164 29.65 -22.19 24.19
N GLY A 165 29.67 -22.31 22.86
CA GLY A 165 28.50 -22.25 22.00
C GLY A 165 28.23 -20.86 21.43
N ASP A 166 28.84 -19.81 21.97
CA ASP A 166 28.71 -18.43 21.47
C ASP A 166 29.31 -18.26 20.07
N VAL A 167 28.70 -17.39 19.27
CA VAL A 167 29.21 -17.02 17.95
C VAL A 167 29.93 -15.68 18.03
N ARG A 168 31.17 -15.63 17.52
CA ARG A 168 31.98 -14.43 17.35
C ARG A 168 32.01 -14.04 15.88
N LEU A 169 31.80 -12.75 15.62
CA LEU A 169 32.11 -12.11 14.34
C LEU A 169 33.54 -11.60 14.39
N MET A 170 34.38 -12.17 13.53
CA MET A 170 35.76 -11.76 13.31
C MET A 170 35.82 -10.81 12.11
N THR A 171 36.45 -9.67 12.31
CA THR A 171 36.68 -8.65 11.28
C THR A 171 38.18 -8.47 11.11
N MET A 172 38.64 -8.31 9.87
CA MET A 172 40.04 -8.22 9.53
C MET A 172 40.34 -6.92 8.77
N ALA A 173 41.50 -6.32 9.05
CA ALA A 173 42.02 -5.16 8.32
C ALA A 173 43.55 -5.28 8.17
N VAL A 174 44.08 -4.88 7.02
CA VAL A 174 45.52 -4.89 6.76
C VAL A 174 46.15 -3.62 7.32
N LEU A 175 47.26 -3.78 8.03
CA LEU A 175 48.16 -2.69 8.40
C LEU A 175 49.27 -2.61 7.35
N ASP A 176 49.07 -1.76 6.34
CA ASP A 176 49.97 -1.63 5.20
C ASP A 176 50.96 -0.48 5.42
N ARG A 177 52.20 -0.81 5.77
CA ARG A 177 53.26 0.16 6.08
C ARG A 177 54.19 0.31 4.88
N LYS A 178 54.62 1.55 4.58
CA LYS A 178 55.50 1.85 3.42
C LYS A 178 56.83 1.07 3.42
N GLU A 179 57.31 0.63 4.59
CA GLU A 179 58.50 -0.22 4.75
C GLU A 179 58.31 -1.24 5.90
N GLY A 180 58.11 -2.53 5.56
CA GLY A 180 58.02 -3.63 6.54
C GLY A 180 57.10 -4.78 6.09
N PRO A 181 57.06 -5.90 6.84
CA PRO A 181 56.10 -6.97 6.61
C PRO A 181 54.67 -6.46 6.84
N GLN A 182 53.72 -6.96 6.04
CA GLN A 182 52.31 -6.63 6.22
C GLN A 182 51.78 -7.35 7.46
N HIS A 183 51.10 -6.60 8.33
CA HIS A 183 50.44 -7.17 9.49
C HIS A 183 48.93 -7.19 9.30
N LEU A 184 48.26 -8.16 9.91
CA LEU A 184 46.81 -8.28 9.91
C LEU A 184 46.27 -7.94 11.29
N LEU A 185 45.44 -6.90 11.37
CA LEU A 185 44.66 -6.57 12.55
C LEU A 185 43.34 -7.36 12.49
N ILE A 186 43.10 -8.16 13.52
CA ILE A 186 41.86 -8.91 13.70
C ILE A 186 41.16 -8.39 14.95
N ALA A 187 39.87 -8.12 14.83
CA ALA A 187 39.01 -7.83 15.95
C ALA A 187 37.87 -8.84 16.03
N SER A 188 37.61 -9.36 17.23
CA SER A 188 36.51 -10.28 17.51
C SER A 188 35.44 -9.60 18.36
N ASN A 189 34.20 -9.84 17.99
CA ASN A 189 33.02 -9.38 18.70
C ASN A 189 32.00 -10.49 18.86
N SER A 190 31.25 -10.48 19.95
CA SER A 190 30.05 -11.31 20.05
C SER A 190 29.04 -10.89 18.99
N LEU A 191 28.56 -11.86 18.20
CA LEU A 191 27.37 -11.66 17.40
C LEU A 191 26.19 -11.70 18.36
N ALA A 192 25.61 -10.54 18.62
CA ALA A 192 24.46 -10.40 19.48
C ALA A 192 23.25 -10.00 18.63
N VAL A 193 22.05 -10.34 19.12
CA VAL A 193 20.83 -9.70 18.64
C VAL A 193 20.98 -8.18 18.84
N PRO A 194 20.52 -7.33 17.90
CA PRO A 194 20.55 -5.89 18.09
C PRO A 194 20.03 -5.49 19.46
N ASN A 195 20.75 -4.61 20.15
CA ASN A 195 20.31 -4.06 21.43
C ASN A 195 19.20 -3.04 21.17
N ILE A 196 18.02 -3.57 20.89
CA ILE A 196 16.76 -2.86 20.71
C ILE A 196 15.83 -3.26 21.85
N SER A 197 15.04 -2.32 22.36
CA SER A 197 14.09 -2.61 23.43
C SER A 197 13.10 -3.67 22.93
N MET A 198 13.28 -4.89 23.45
CA MET A 198 12.36 -5.99 23.25
C MET A 198 11.32 -5.86 24.35
N GLY A 199 10.07 -5.59 23.99
CA GLY A 199 8.98 -5.70 24.95
C GLY A 199 8.99 -7.07 25.64
N PRO A 200 8.31 -7.20 26.79
CA PRO A 200 8.44 -8.35 27.70
C PRO A 200 8.04 -9.70 27.09
N PHE A 201 7.41 -9.74 25.91
CA PHE A 201 6.93 -10.96 25.28
C PHE A 201 7.55 -11.25 23.92
N ARG A 202 8.52 -10.42 23.50
CA ARG A 202 9.16 -10.52 22.20
C ARG A 202 10.50 -11.22 22.34
N THR A 203 10.75 -12.13 21.41
CA THR A 203 12.04 -12.81 21.31
C THR A 203 12.60 -12.59 19.92
N MET A 204 13.92 -12.52 19.81
CA MET A 204 14.59 -12.36 18.53
C MET A 204 15.72 -13.35 18.37
N ALA A 205 16.01 -13.67 17.11
CA ALA A 205 17.13 -14.52 16.73
C ALA A 205 17.86 -13.93 15.52
N VAL A 206 19.18 -14.11 15.51
CA VAL A 206 20.01 -13.96 14.32
C VAL A 206 20.28 -15.36 13.78
N VAL A 207 19.95 -15.55 12.50
CA VAL A 207 19.90 -16.87 11.85
C VAL A 207 20.86 -16.86 10.66
N ALA A 208 21.68 -17.90 10.56
CA ALA A 208 22.52 -18.15 9.40
C ALA A 208 21.71 -18.63 8.20
N ARG A 209 22.35 -18.65 7.03
CA ARG A 209 21.72 -19.07 5.77
C ARG A 209 21.22 -20.52 5.79
N ASP A 210 21.86 -21.39 6.56
CA ASP A 210 21.46 -22.80 6.72
C ASP A 210 20.33 -23.01 7.76
N GLY A 211 19.83 -21.92 8.36
CA GLY A 211 18.81 -21.96 9.39
C GLY A 211 19.36 -22.13 10.82
N GLU A 212 20.69 -22.18 10.99
CA GLU A 212 21.30 -22.24 12.32
C GLU A 212 21.05 -20.94 13.08
N VAL A 213 20.59 -21.06 14.34
CA VAL A 213 20.43 -19.90 15.22
C VAL A 213 21.80 -19.56 15.82
N LEU A 214 22.30 -18.37 15.52
CA LEU A 214 23.61 -17.90 15.94
C LEU A 214 23.57 -17.12 17.25
N ALA A 215 22.49 -16.36 17.46
CA ALA A 215 22.26 -15.57 18.66
C ALA A 215 20.76 -15.46 18.92
N THR A 216 20.37 -15.38 20.19
CA THR A 216 18.99 -15.12 20.61
C THR A 216 18.93 -14.08 21.72
N ALA A 217 17.78 -13.43 21.85
CA ALA A 217 17.50 -12.54 22.97
C ALA A 217 15.99 -12.54 23.29
N GLY A 218 15.65 -12.09 24.51
CA GLY A 218 14.29 -12.12 25.04
C GLY A 218 13.90 -13.43 25.74
N PHE A 219 14.83 -14.39 25.85
CA PHE A 219 14.65 -15.60 26.67
C PHE A 219 15.16 -15.42 28.10
N GLU A 220 15.61 -14.24 28.51
CA GLU A 220 16.43 -14.03 29.71
C GLU A 220 15.65 -14.07 31.04
N GLU A 221 14.32 -14.04 31.02
CA GLU A 221 13.49 -14.32 32.22
C GLU A 221 13.62 -15.78 32.73
N SER A 222 14.46 -16.59 32.07
CA SER A 222 14.69 -18.02 32.34
C SER A 222 15.37 -18.33 33.68
N GLU A 223 16.16 -17.43 34.24
CA GLU A 223 16.91 -17.71 35.48
C GLU A 223 16.04 -17.65 36.75
N ALA A 224 14.79 -17.18 36.64
CA ALA A 224 13.81 -17.08 37.72
C ALA A 224 12.58 -18.00 37.52
N LEU A 225 12.68 -19.05 36.69
CA LEU A 225 11.56 -19.96 36.42
C LEU A 225 11.23 -20.81 37.65
N ASN A 226 10.30 -20.31 38.46
CA ASN A 226 9.85 -20.92 39.71
C ASN A 226 8.77 -22.01 39.49
N SER A 227 8.33 -22.23 38.24
CA SER A 227 7.25 -23.18 37.91
C SER A 227 7.56 -24.06 36.69
N ASP A 228 7.20 -25.35 36.78
CA ASP A 228 7.25 -26.30 35.66
C ASP A 228 6.47 -25.83 34.42
N LYS A 229 5.41 -25.03 34.62
CA LYS A 229 4.64 -24.45 33.52
C LYS A 229 5.45 -23.43 32.72
N GLN A 230 6.23 -22.58 33.39
CA GLN A 230 7.05 -21.58 32.73
C GLN A 230 8.22 -22.24 31.98
N ARG A 231 8.81 -23.32 32.53
CA ARG A 231 9.82 -24.13 31.82
C ARG A 231 9.27 -24.79 30.55
N THR A 232 8.02 -25.29 30.62
CA THR A 232 7.34 -25.87 29.46
C THR A 232 7.03 -24.82 28.39
N GLU A 233 6.58 -23.63 28.80
CA GLU A 233 6.35 -22.50 27.90
C GLU A 233 7.65 -22.04 27.22
N LEU A 234 8.76 -21.95 27.97
CA LEU A 234 10.07 -21.62 27.41
C LEU A 234 10.54 -22.66 26.38
N ASP A 235 10.48 -23.96 26.70
CA ASP A 235 10.85 -25.04 25.77
C ASP A 235 9.99 -25.00 24.50
N PHE A 236 8.70 -24.72 24.64
CA PHE A 236 7.82 -24.48 23.50
C PHE A 236 8.30 -23.29 22.65
N LEU A 237 8.57 -22.13 23.26
CA LEU A 237 9.02 -20.93 22.55
C LEU A 237 10.37 -21.14 21.85
N GLN A 238 11.32 -21.82 22.49
CA GLN A 238 12.63 -22.13 21.89
C GLN A 238 12.48 -23.06 20.67
N LYS A 239 11.62 -24.09 20.77
CA LYS A 239 11.30 -24.98 19.63
C LYS A 239 10.63 -24.23 18.49
N GLN A 240 9.70 -23.33 18.80
CA GLN A 240 9.07 -22.47 17.79
C GLN A 240 10.10 -21.57 17.13
N MET A 241 10.98 -20.92 17.90
CA MET A 241 12.04 -20.05 17.36
C MET A 241 12.95 -20.81 16.40
N SER A 242 13.44 -22.00 16.77
CA SER A 242 14.29 -22.82 15.90
C SER A 242 13.58 -23.20 14.59
N ARG A 243 12.32 -23.65 14.68
CA ARG A 243 11.53 -24.05 13.50
C ARG A 243 11.25 -22.87 12.57
N LEU A 244 10.81 -21.74 13.12
CA LEU A 244 10.51 -20.53 12.35
C LEU A 244 11.78 -19.94 11.75
N SER A 245 12.92 -20.03 12.45
CA SER A 245 14.23 -19.64 11.93
C SER A 245 14.65 -20.45 10.71
N GLY A 246 14.51 -21.77 10.73
CA GLY A 246 14.79 -22.61 9.55
C GLY A 246 13.88 -22.30 8.35
N GLN A 247 12.60 -21.99 8.61
CA GLN A 247 11.67 -21.55 7.55
C GLN A 247 12.05 -20.18 7.00
N ALA A 248 12.41 -19.23 7.86
CA ALA A 248 12.84 -17.90 7.48
C ALA A 248 14.09 -17.95 6.60
N ALA A 249 15.10 -18.75 6.99
CA ALA A 249 16.32 -18.95 6.21
C ALA A 249 16.03 -19.50 4.81
N THR A 250 15.11 -20.47 4.68
CA THR A 250 14.68 -20.99 3.37
C THR A 250 14.00 -19.90 2.52
N ARG A 251 13.14 -19.07 3.14
CA ARG A 251 12.42 -18.00 2.43
C ARG A 251 13.35 -16.87 1.99
N THR A 252 14.40 -16.57 2.75
CA THR A 252 15.35 -15.50 2.43
C THR A 252 16.37 -15.88 1.36
N GLU A 253 16.39 -17.14 0.90
CA GLU A 253 17.17 -17.53 -0.28
C GLU A 253 16.57 -17.04 -1.61
N GLU A 254 15.30 -16.62 -1.61
CA GLU A 254 14.65 -16.04 -2.79
C GLU A 254 15.36 -14.75 -3.25
N HIS A 255 15.36 -14.46 -4.55
CA HIS A 255 16.02 -13.26 -5.05
C HIS A 255 15.24 -12.00 -4.58
N PRO A 256 15.89 -10.97 -4.00
CA PRO A 256 15.20 -9.81 -3.41
C PRO A 256 14.24 -9.09 -4.36
N VAL A 257 14.55 -9.08 -5.66
CA VAL A 257 13.72 -8.47 -6.71
C VAL A 257 12.43 -9.26 -6.97
N THR A 258 12.46 -10.59 -6.91
CA THR A 258 11.30 -11.44 -7.16
C THR A 258 10.46 -11.67 -5.91
N ALA A 259 11.05 -11.54 -4.73
CA ALA A 259 10.36 -11.65 -3.45
C ALA A 259 9.43 -10.45 -3.17
N ARG A 260 9.56 -9.35 -3.92
CA ARG A 260 8.73 -8.14 -3.78
C ARG A 260 7.63 -8.05 -4.81
N GLU A 261 6.53 -7.43 -4.39
CA GLU A 261 5.52 -6.97 -5.34
C GLU A 261 6.10 -5.89 -6.27
N PRO A 262 5.94 -6.02 -7.60
CA PRO A 262 6.45 -5.03 -8.56
C PRO A 262 5.94 -3.62 -8.24
N GLY A 263 6.85 -2.67 -8.04
CA GLY A 263 6.53 -1.27 -7.72
C GLY A 263 6.43 -0.96 -6.22
N SER A 264 6.62 -1.93 -5.34
CA SER A 264 6.72 -1.67 -3.90
C SER A 264 8.06 -0.97 -3.57
N HIS A 265 7.97 0.23 -3.02
CA HIS A 265 9.10 0.91 -2.39
C HIS A 265 9.13 0.47 -0.92
N GLY A 266 10.17 -0.25 -0.51
CA GLY A 266 10.24 -0.85 0.83
C GLY A 266 11.62 -1.41 1.16
N TYR A 267 11.71 -2.19 2.24
CA TYR A 267 12.95 -2.80 2.73
C TYR A 267 13.76 -3.46 1.62
N PRO A 268 15.07 -3.17 1.45
CA PRO A 268 15.88 -3.62 0.31
C PRO A 268 16.25 -5.11 0.31
N GLY A 269 15.95 -5.87 1.36
CA GLY A 269 16.11 -7.33 1.41
C GLY A 269 14.83 -8.13 1.18
N VAL A 270 14.90 -9.43 1.46
CA VAL A 270 13.75 -10.32 1.55
C VAL A 270 13.19 -10.24 2.96
N SER A 271 11.89 -10.01 3.10
CA SER A 271 11.20 -9.96 4.39
C SER A 271 9.78 -10.48 4.28
N GLY A 272 9.24 -10.96 5.40
CA GLY A 272 7.88 -11.48 5.46
C GLY A 272 7.46 -11.92 6.85
N THR A 273 6.40 -12.71 6.91
CA THR A 273 5.87 -13.26 8.15
C THR A 273 5.68 -14.77 8.11
N LEU A 274 5.71 -15.38 9.29
CA LEU A 274 5.44 -16.78 9.54
C LEU A 274 4.49 -16.90 10.74
N VAL A 275 3.69 -17.96 10.72
CA VAL A 275 2.79 -18.31 11.82
C VAL A 275 3.19 -19.68 12.33
N GLY A 276 3.43 -19.76 13.63
CA GLY A 276 3.81 -20.97 14.34
C GLY A 276 2.62 -21.66 15.01
N ASP A 277 2.94 -22.52 15.98
CA ASP A 277 1.91 -23.28 16.69
C ASP A 277 1.27 -22.43 17.79
N SER A 278 0.12 -22.91 18.28
CA SER A 278 -0.57 -22.33 19.42
C SER A 278 -0.20 -23.00 20.74
N TYR A 279 -0.05 -22.22 21.79
CA TYR A 279 0.12 -22.68 23.17
C TYR A 279 -0.64 -21.76 24.13
N ASN A 280 -1.40 -22.33 25.08
CA ASN A 280 -2.20 -21.57 26.06
C ASN A 280 -3.09 -20.46 25.47
N GLY A 281 -3.71 -20.72 24.31
CA GLY A 281 -4.58 -19.74 23.64
C GLY A 281 -3.83 -18.57 22.97
N ARG A 282 -2.50 -18.65 22.88
CA ARG A 282 -1.67 -17.75 22.08
C ARG A 282 -1.15 -18.49 20.86
N ILE A 283 -1.10 -17.82 19.73
CA ILE A 283 -0.45 -18.32 18.52
C ILE A 283 0.87 -17.59 18.32
N THR A 284 1.90 -18.35 18.00
CA THR A 284 3.22 -17.78 17.76
C THR A 284 3.23 -17.11 16.39
N THR A 285 3.68 -15.87 16.32
CA THR A 285 3.88 -15.14 15.06
C THR A 285 5.33 -14.75 14.95
N ALA A 286 5.88 -14.71 13.74
CA ALA A 286 7.23 -14.22 13.52
C ALA A 286 7.31 -13.36 12.27
N GLY A 287 8.00 -12.23 12.36
CA GLY A 287 8.52 -11.52 11.20
C GLY A 287 9.94 -11.99 10.92
N TYR A 288 10.35 -11.95 9.65
CA TYR A 288 11.73 -12.19 9.26
C TYR A 288 12.22 -11.18 8.23
N ALA A 289 13.52 -10.88 8.26
CA ALA A 289 14.16 -10.03 7.26
C ALA A 289 15.64 -10.41 7.07
N SER A 290 16.06 -10.62 5.82
CA SER A 290 17.47 -10.85 5.45
C SER A 290 18.25 -9.56 5.53
N LEU A 291 19.49 -9.56 6.00
CA LEU A 291 20.36 -8.37 5.91
C LEU A 291 20.58 -7.98 4.44
N ALA A 292 20.36 -6.71 4.11
CA ALA A 292 20.47 -6.22 2.74
C ALA A 292 21.08 -4.82 2.69
N SER A 293 21.86 -4.55 1.64
CA SER A 293 22.47 -3.23 1.41
C SER A 293 21.39 -2.14 1.38
N SER A 294 21.70 -0.96 1.94
CA SER A 294 20.83 0.23 1.85
C SER A 294 20.66 0.73 0.42
N ASP A 295 21.67 0.50 -0.44
CA ASP A 295 21.58 0.71 -1.88
C ASP A 295 21.99 -0.58 -2.61
N PRO A 296 21.05 -1.28 -3.28
CA PRO A 296 21.37 -2.48 -4.03
C PRO A 296 22.23 -2.21 -5.28
N ALA A 297 22.36 -0.97 -5.74
CA ALA A 297 23.23 -0.60 -6.85
C ALA A 297 24.70 -0.40 -6.42
N GLU A 298 24.95 0.04 -5.19
CA GLU A 298 26.30 0.33 -4.69
C GLU A 298 27.04 -0.88 -4.11
N LYS A 299 26.39 -2.03 -3.89
CA LYS A 299 27.01 -3.33 -3.50
C LYS A 299 27.97 -3.36 -2.28
N ASP A 300 28.21 -2.26 -1.58
CA ASP A 300 29.32 -2.13 -0.62
C ASP A 300 29.03 -2.58 0.83
N SER A 301 27.85 -3.15 1.13
CA SER A 301 27.57 -3.63 2.51
C SER A 301 28.16 -5.02 2.74
N VAL A 302 29.21 -5.08 3.56
CA VAL A 302 29.86 -6.32 3.99
C VAL A 302 28.89 -7.19 4.80
N ALA A 303 28.07 -6.58 5.66
CA ALA A 303 27.09 -7.28 6.47
C ALA A 303 26.01 -8.00 5.62
N ALA A 304 25.60 -7.41 4.49
CA ALA A 304 24.65 -8.04 3.57
C ALA A 304 25.22 -9.32 2.92
N GLY A 305 26.54 -9.41 2.76
CA GLY A 305 27.24 -10.59 2.23
C GLY A 305 27.27 -11.79 3.17
N LEU A 306 26.99 -11.61 4.47
CA LEU A 306 27.06 -12.67 5.47
C LEU A 306 25.88 -13.66 5.42
N GLY A 307 24.83 -13.35 4.66
CA GLY A 307 23.66 -14.23 4.53
C GLY A 307 22.85 -14.38 5.83
N LEU A 308 22.87 -13.36 6.69
CA LEU A 308 22.16 -13.36 7.96
C LEU A 308 20.70 -12.96 7.81
N THR A 309 19.84 -13.58 8.61
CA THR A 309 18.41 -13.26 8.73
C THR A 309 18.06 -12.94 10.17
N VAL A 310 17.32 -11.86 10.39
CA VAL A 310 16.74 -11.54 11.71
C VAL A 310 15.33 -12.10 11.76
N VAL A 311 15.00 -12.80 12.83
CA VAL A 311 13.66 -13.34 13.10
C VAL A 311 13.16 -12.76 14.40
N ALA A 312 12.02 -12.07 14.37
CA ALA A 312 11.37 -11.49 15.53
C ALA A 312 10.05 -12.22 15.81
N MET A 313 9.96 -12.89 16.94
CA MET A 313 8.85 -13.75 17.33
C MET A 313 8.04 -13.13 18.47
N LEU A 314 6.72 -13.12 18.30
CA LEU A 314 5.75 -12.62 19.27
C LEU A 314 4.57 -13.61 19.42
N PRO A 315 4.31 -14.15 20.63
CA PRO A 315 3.10 -14.88 20.93
C PRO A 315 1.90 -13.92 21.05
N VAL A 316 0.91 -14.06 20.18
CA VAL A 316 -0.28 -13.20 20.14
C VAL A 316 -1.48 -13.96 20.67
N VAL A 317 -2.29 -13.34 21.54
CA VAL A 317 -3.54 -13.94 21.99
C VAL A 317 -4.43 -14.21 20.77
N GLN A 318 -4.86 -15.45 20.62
CA GLN A 318 -5.79 -15.83 19.57
C GLN A 318 -7.06 -14.99 19.74
N GLN A 319 -7.37 -14.15 18.75
CA GLN A 319 -8.69 -13.56 18.69
C GLN A 319 -9.64 -14.71 18.32
N GLN A 320 -10.22 -15.34 19.35
CA GLN A 320 -11.48 -16.02 19.15
C GLN A 320 -12.43 -14.90 18.77
N GLY A 321 -12.72 -14.76 17.47
CA GLY A 321 -13.75 -13.89 16.98
C GLY A 321 -14.95 -14.14 17.88
N ALA A 322 -15.32 -13.14 18.69
CA ALA A 322 -16.55 -13.20 19.43
C ALA A 322 -17.57 -13.58 18.38
N ALA A 323 -18.13 -14.78 18.50
CA ALA A 323 -19.06 -15.33 17.53
C ALA A 323 -20.23 -14.36 17.46
N ASP A 324 -20.10 -13.38 16.57
CA ASP A 324 -21.12 -12.44 16.21
C ASP A 324 -21.98 -13.22 15.23
N THR A 325 -22.62 -14.26 15.75
CA THR A 325 -23.42 -15.28 15.05
C THR A 325 -24.57 -14.62 14.28
N GLY A 326 -24.86 -13.34 14.55
CA GLY A 326 -25.76 -12.52 13.75
C GLY A 326 -25.15 -11.94 12.46
N ARG A 327 -23.82 -11.75 12.38
CA ARG A 327 -23.14 -10.99 11.32
C ARG A 327 -22.71 -11.83 10.10
N GLU A 328 -22.52 -13.14 10.25
CA GLU A 328 -22.15 -14.04 9.13
C GLU A 328 -23.22 -14.10 8.02
N LEU A 329 -24.50 -13.87 8.38
CA LEU A 329 -25.60 -13.86 7.42
C LEU A 329 -25.73 -12.52 6.66
N TYR A 330 -25.04 -11.45 7.07
CA TYR A 330 -25.23 -10.13 6.48
C TYR A 330 -24.77 -10.06 5.02
N GLY A 331 -23.63 -10.65 4.67
CA GLY A 331 -23.17 -10.70 3.28
C GLY A 331 -24.17 -11.41 2.36
N LEU A 332 -24.79 -12.49 2.84
CA LEU A 332 -25.83 -13.24 2.13
C LEU A 332 -27.15 -12.46 2.03
N VAL A 333 -27.56 -11.78 3.11
CA VAL A 333 -28.76 -10.94 3.12
C VAL A 333 -28.59 -9.74 2.18
N ALA A 334 -27.43 -9.08 2.19
CA ALA A 334 -27.12 -7.96 1.31
C ALA A 334 -27.07 -8.39 -0.17
N ALA A 335 -26.47 -9.54 -0.48
CA ALA A 335 -26.46 -10.12 -1.81
C ALA A 335 -27.88 -10.53 -2.26
N GLY A 336 -28.67 -11.13 -1.36
CA GLY A 336 -30.06 -11.50 -1.63
C GLY A 336 -30.95 -10.29 -1.92
N ALA A 337 -30.78 -9.20 -1.15
CA ALA A 337 -31.47 -7.93 -1.37
C ALA A 337 -31.12 -7.33 -2.75
N LEU A 338 -29.85 -7.38 -3.16
CA LEU A 338 -29.41 -6.93 -4.48
C LEU A 338 -30.07 -7.74 -5.61
N ILE A 339 -30.12 -9.07 -5.48
CA ILE A 339 -30.79 -9.94 -6.46
C ILE A 339 -32.28 -9.60 -6.55
N ALA A 340 -32.96 -9.42 -5.41
CA ALA A 340 -34.37 -9.08 -5.38
C ALA A 340 -34.66 -7.72 -6.06
N LEU A 341 -33.88 -6.68 -5.73
CA LEU A 341 -33.99 -5.35 -6.34
C LEU A 341 -33.64 -5.40 -7.83
N GLY A 342 -32.63 -6.19 -8.21
CA GLY A 342 -32.22 -6.40 -9.59
C GLY A 342 -33.26 -7.08 -10.46
N LEU A 343 -33.89 -8.14 -9.94
CA LEU A 343 -35.00 -8.81 -10.61
C LEU A 343 -36.19 -7.86 -10.77
N LEU A 344 -36.48 -7.03 -9.76
CA LEU A 344 -37.55 -6.04 -9.83
C LEU A 344 -37.23 -4.96 -10.88
N ALA A 345 -35.99 -4.47 -10.92
CA ALA A 345 -35.47 -3.56 -11.95
C ALA A 345 -35.61 -4.15 -13.36
N ALA A 346 -35.19 -5.41 -13.57
CA ALA A 346 -35.30 -6.11 -14.84
C ALA A 346 -36.78 -6.31 -15.24
N ALA A 347 -37.64 -6.65 -14.29
CA ALA A 347 -39.08 -6.78 -14.51
C ALA A 347 -39.72 -5.45 -14.96
N VAL A 348 -39.35 -4.33 -14.33
CA VAL A 348 -39.79 -2.98 -14.72
C VAL A 348 -39.39 -2.68 -16.17
N LEU A 349 -38.13 -2.90 -16.56
CA LEU A 349 -37.66 -2.69 -17.93
C LEU A 349 -38.37 -3.61 -18.94
N TRP A 350 -38.58 -4.88 -18.56
CA TRP A 350 -39.23 -5.85 -19.42
C TRP A 350 -40.70 -5.50 -19.68
N VAL A 351 -41.45 -5.12 -18.64
CA VAL A 351 -42.87 -4.76 -18.73
C VAL A 351 -43.07 -3.40 -19.40
N ALA A 352 -42.27 -2.40 -19.03
CA ALA A 352 -42.48 -1.02 -19.46
C ALA A 352 -41.85 -0.67 -20.82
N VAL A 353 -40.79 -1.39 -21.23
CA VAL A 353 -40.03 -1.05 -22.43
C VAL A 353 -40.02 -2.19 -23.45
N GLN A 354 -39.57 -3.40 -23.07
CA GLN A 354 -39.40 -4.50 -24.00
C GLN A 354 -40.73 -5.05 -24.56
N ARG A 355 -41.70 -5.35 -23.69
CA ARG A 355 -43.01 -5.90 -24.12
C ARG A 355 -43.76 -4.96 -25.07
N PRO A 356 -43.89 -3.64 -24.80
CA PRO A 356 -44.52 -2.70 -25.72
C PRO A 356 -43.80 -2.60 -27.07
N LEU A 357 -42.47 -2.56 -27.06
CA LEU A 357 -41.65 -2.53 -28.29
C LEU A 357 -41.90 -3.74 -29.19
N LEU A 358 -41.86 -4.94 -28.61
CA LEU A 358 -42.10 -6.18 -29.36
C LEU A 358 -43.52 -6.23 -29.93
N ARG A 359 -44.52 -5.76 -29.17
CA ARG A 359 -45.91 -5.65 -29.66
C ARG A 359 -45.99 -4.66 -30.83
N MET A 360 -45.39 -3.48 -30.71
CA MET A 360 -45.36 -2.47 -31.79
C MET A 360 -44.65 -2.98 -33.04
N PHE A 361 -43.57 -3.74 -32.89
CA PHE A 361 -42.89 -4.38 -34.02
C PHE A 361 -43.81 -5.37 -34.75
N LEU A 362 -44.53 -6.22 -34.02
CA LEU A 362 -45.46 -7.17 -34.62
C LEU A 362 -46.64 -6.47 -35.33
N GLU A 363 -47.18 -5.42 -34.72
CA GLU A 363 -48.27 -4.61 -35.24
C GLU A 363 -47.89 -3.81 -36.50
N SER A 364 -46.75 -3.11 -36.48
CA SER A 364 -46.23 -2.38 -37.65
C SER A 364 -45.93 -3.30 -38.83
N ARG A 365 -45.36 -4.49 -38.56
CA ARG A 365 -45.09 -5.50 -39.60
C ARG A 365 -46.36 -6.15 -40.15
N ARG A 366 -47.45 -6.20 -39.37
CA ARG A 366 -48.78 -6.64 -39.82
C ARG A 366 -49.37 -5.62 -40.81
N LEU A 367 -49.39 -4.35 -40.41
CA LEU A 367 -49.87 -3.24 -41.24
C LEU A 367 -49.10 -3.13 -42.56
N ALA A 368 -47.77 -3.19 -42.51
CA ALA A 368 -46.92 -3.14 -43.71
C ALA A 368 -47.18 -4.30 -44.70
N ARG A 369 -47.71 -5.43 -44.22
CA ARG A 369 -48.12 -6.58 -45.06
C ARG A 369 -49.54 -6.47 -45.61
N GLY A 370 -50.27 -5.41 -45.29
CA GLY A 370 -51.63 -5.15 -45.79
C GLY A 370 -52.75 -5.78 -44.97
N ASP A 371 -52.49 -6.34 -43.78
CA ASP A 371 -53.56 -6.84 -42.91
C ASP A 371 -54.16 -5.70 -42.07
N LEU A 372 -55.31 -5.21 -42.55
CA LEU A 372 -56.07 -4.09 -41.99
C LEU A 372 -57.31 -4.52 -41.19
N THR A 373 -57.53 -5.84 -41.03
CA THR A 373 -58.81 -6.40 -40.55
C THR A 373 -59.13 -6.09 -39.09
N ARG A 374 -58.11 -5.87 -38.25
CA ARG A 374 -58.26 -5.62 -36.80
C ARG A 374 -57.55 -4.34 -36.36
N PRO A 375 -58.04 -3.66 -35.29
CA PRO A 375 -57.38 -2.47 -34.75
C PRO A 375 -55.97 -2.76 -34.23
N VAL A 376 -55.13 -1.73 -34.23
CA VAL A 376 -53.79 -1.74 -33.65
C VAL A 376 -53.93 -1.71 -32.13
N ALA A 377 -53.24 -2.62 -31.44
CA ALA A 377 -53.22 -2.64 -29.99
C ALA A 377 -52.42 -1.44 -29.47
N ILE A 378 -53.10 -0.41 -28.94
CA ILE A 378 -52.46 0.81 -28.44
C ILE A 378 -51.97 0.60 -26.99
N PRO A 379 -50.66 0.73 -26.71
CA PRO A 379 -50.13 0.71 -25.35
C PRO A 379 -50.70 1.86 -24.52
N ARG A 380 -50.83 1.67 -23.20
CA ARG A 380 -51.50 2.65 -22.33
C ARG A 380 -50.73 3.97 -22.19
N TRP A 381 -49.39 3.96 -22.24
CA TRP A 381 -48.54 5.12 -21.89
C TRP A 381 -47.29 5.28 -22.78
N GLY A 382 -46.72 6.50 -22.77
CA GLY A 382 -45.38 6.81 -23.29
C GLY A 382 -45.22 6.88 -24.81
N GLU A 383 -43.97 6.80 -25.28
CA GLU A 383 -43.63 6.86 -26.72
C GLU A 383 -44.26 5.71 -27.52
N ALA A 384 -44.43 4.53 -26.90
CA ALA A 384 -45.10 3.40 -27.53
C ALA A 384 -46.61 3.66 -27.75
N ALA A 385 -47.29 4.36 -26.84
CA ALA A 385 -48.67 4.79 -27.05
C ALA A 385 -48.78 5.77 -28.21
N ARG A 386 -47.86 6.75 -28.29
CA ARG A 386 -47.79 7.72 -29.40
C ARG A 386 -47.63 7.01 -30.74
N ILE A 387 -46.67 6.10 -30.85
CA ILE A 387 -46.47 5.28 -32.06
C ILE A 387 -47.71 4.45 -32.37
N GLY A 388 -48.31 3.79 -31.39
CA GLY A 388 -49.53 2.99 -31.58
C GLY A 388 -50.72 3.80 -32.10
N THR A 389 -50.94 5.00 -31.56
CA THR A 389 -51.99 5.91 -32.05
C THR A 389 -51.73 6.40 -33.47
N ALA A 390 -50.47 6.67 -33.83
CA ALA A 390 -50.09 7.03 -35.18
C ALA A 390 -50.29 5.87 -36.17
N LEU A 391 -49.96 4.63 -35.77
CA LEU A 391 -50.20 3.42 -36.57
C LEU A 391 -51.70 3.16 -36.79
N GLU A 392 -52.57 3.40 -35.81
CA GLU A 392 -54.03 3.25 -36.00
C GLU A 392 -54.61 4.32 -36.96
N ARG A 393 -54.07 5.55 -36.91
CA ARG A 393 -54.41 6.59 -37.90
C ARG A 393 -53.94 6.21 -39.31
N LEU A 394 -52.76 5.61 -39.43
CA LEU A 394 -52.27 5.11 -40.73
C LEU A 394 -53.12 3.94 -41.24
N ARG A 395 -53.59 3.04 -40.36
CA ARG A 395 -54.51 1.95 -40.71
C ARG A 395 -55.81 2.47 -41.31
N THR A 396 -56.45 3.43 -40.65
CA THR A 396 -57.71 4.04 -41.11
C THR A 396 -57.54 4.75 -42.45
N GLN A 397 -56.43 5.48 -42.64
CA GLN A 397 -56.07 6.06 -43.94
C GLN A 397 -55.84 5.00 -45.04
N LEU A 398 -55.27 3.84 -44.71
CA LEU A 398 -55.09 2.72 -45.64
C LEU A 398 -56.39 1.98 -45.97
N ILE A 399 -57.41 2.01 -45.11
CA ILE A 399 -58.74 1.46 -45.41
C ILE A 399 -59.47 2.38 -46.41
N GLY A 400 -59.32 3.70 -46.27
CA GLY A 400 -59.92 4.69 -47.17
C GLY A 400 -61.03 5.52 -46.54
N ASP A 401 -61.31 5.35 -45.24
CA ASP A 401 -62.24 6.18 -44.45
C ASP A 401 -61.65 7.57 -44.10
N GLY A 402 -60.77 8.10 -44.94
CA GLY A 402 -59.82 9.15 -44.61
C GLY A 402 -60.21 10.57 -45.02
N ASP A 403 -61.44 10.83 -45.44
CA ASP A 403 -61.90 12.18 -45.81
C ASP A 403 -63.07 12.62 -44.92
N GLY A 404 -62.75 13.33 -43.83
CA GLY A 404 -63.72 14.12 -43.06
C GLY A 404 -63.57 14.03 -41.55
N ALA A 405 -63.37 15.19 -40.92
CA ALA A 405 -63.27 15.45 -39.47
C ALA A 405 -61.91 15.05 -38.85
N GLY A 406 -60.99 15.97 -38.60
CA GLY A 406 -61.21 17.26 -37.96
C GLY A 406 -60.17 17.36 -36.85
N SER A 407 -59.54 18.53 -36.77
CA SER A 407 -58.62 18.96 -35.72
C SER A 407 -59.16 18.72 -34.31
N GLY A 408 -58.97 17.51 -33.79
CA GLY A 408 -59.15 17.19 -32.38
C GLY A 408 -57.83 17.33 -31.65
N THR A 409 -57.50 18.54 -31.21
CA THR A 409 -56.51 18.81 -30.15
C THR A 409 -57.03 18.23 -28.83
N GLY A 410 -57.14 16.90 -28.77
CA GLY A 410 -57.58 16.15 -27.61
C GLY A 410 -56.45 16.04 -26.59
N ARG A 411 -56.42 17.01 -25.66
CA ARG A 411 -55.78 16.98 -24.34
C ARG A 411 -54.49 16.16 -24.23
N ARG A 412 -53.37 16.90 -24.19
CA ARG A 412 -52.08 16.48 -23.61
C ARG A 412 -52.28 15.95 -22.18
N LYS A 413 -52.66 14.69 -22.00
CA LYS A 413 -52.22 13.92 -20.83
C LYS A 413 -50.83 13.36 -21.13
N ALA A 414 -49.89 14.29 -21.33
CA ALA A 414 -48.51 13.98 -21.05
C ALA A 414 -48.45 13.64 -19.57
N ARG A 415 -47.94 12.46 -19.22
CA ARG A 415 -47.04 12.28 -18.09
C ARG A 415 -46.52 10.85 -18.15
N PHE A 416 -45.19 10.75 -18.17
CA PHE A 416 -44.37 9.53 -18.06
C PHE A 416 -44.03 8.81 -19.39
N GLY A 417 -42.98 9.29 -20.07
CA GLY A 417 -42.29 8.59 -21.16
C GLY A 417 -41.23 7.60 -20.66
N VAL A 418 -40.44 7.01 -21.56
CA VAL A 418 -39.39 5.99 -21.26
C VAL A 418 -38.38 6.42 -20.17
N ARG A 419 -38.26 7.72 -19.89
CA ARG A 419 -37.45 8.25 -18.78
C ARG A 419 -37.91 7.79 -17.38
N VAL A 420 -39.21 7.55 -17.19
CA VAL A 420 -39.76 7.17 -15.88
C VAL A 420 -39.39 5.75 -15.48
N PRO A 421 -39.60 4.72 -16.32
CA PRO A 421 -39.13 3.38 -15.96
C PRO A 421 -37.61 3.38 -15.79
N LEU A 422 -36.84 4.14 -16.58
CA LEU A 422 -35.40 4.30 -16.36
C LEU A 422 -35.06 4.93 -15.00
N ALA A 423 -35.77 5.99 -14.61
CA ALA A 423 -35.59 6.65 -13.32
C ALA A 423 -36.00 5.74 -12.16
N VAL A 424 -37.10 5.00 -12.28
CA VAL A 424 -37.53 4.01 -11.28
C VAL A 424 -36.49 2.90 -11.14
N THR A 425 -35.99 2.37 -12.26
CA THR A 425 -34.90 1.39 -12.24
C THR A 425 -33.63 1.96 -11.59
N ALA A 426 -33.27 3.20 -11.88
CA ALA A 426 -32.13 3.86 -11.23
C ALA A 426 -32.34 3.97 -9.72
N VAL A 427 -33.51 4.44 -9.27
CA VAL A 427 -33.85 4.57 -7.84
C VAL A 427 -33.80 3.21 -7.13
N LEU A 428 -34.33 2.16 -7.74
CA LEU A 428 -34.31 0.81 -7.16
C LEU A 428 -32.89 0.27 -6.96
N LEU A 429 -31.99 0.53 -7.91
CA LEU A 429 -30.61 0.08 -7.80
C LEU A 429 -29.79 0.96 -6.84
N LEU A 430 -30.03 2.28 -6.85
CA LEU A 430 -29.42 3.22 -5.90
C LEU A 430 -29.83 2.95 -4.45
N LEU A 431 -31.04 2.43 -4.23
CA LEU A 431 -31.52 2.03 -2.89
C LEU A 431 -30.62 0.96 -2.25
N TRP A 432 -29.87 0.20 -3.05
CA TRP A 432 -28.86 -0.72 -2.56
C TRP A 432 -27.47 -0.10 -2.56
N CYS A 433 -27.04 0.52 -3.68
CA CYS A 433 -25.68 1.03 -3.82
C CYS A 433 -25.33 2.11 -2.80
N VAL A 434 -26.26 3.02 -2.50
CA VAL A 434 -26.00 4.17 -1.61
C VAL A 434 -25.86 3.71 -0.15
N PRO A 435 -26.78 2.92 0.44
CA PRO A 435 -26.60 2.44 1.81
C PRO A 435 -25.39 1.51 1.96
N VAL A 436 -25.14 0.61 1.00
CA VAL A 436 -23.95 -0.27 1.05
C VAL A 436 -22.66 0.52 0.95
N GLY A 437 -22.61 1.50 0.04
CA GLY A 437 -21.39 2.28 -0.21
C GLY A 437 -21.12 3.41 0.78
N LEU A 438 -22.10 3.86 1.58
CA LEU A 438 -21.96 5.01 2.48
C LEU A 438 -22.34 4.77 3.94
N LEU A 439 -23.19 3.78 4.25
CA LEU A 439 -23.72 3.58 5.61
C LEU A 439 -23.28 2.27 6.23
N LEU A 440 -23.04 1.23 5.44
CA LEU A 440 -22.65 -0.08 5.94
C LEU A 440 -21.14 -0.16 6.21
N ASN A 441 -20.81 -0.79 7.34
CA ASN A 441 -19.44 -1.00 7.83
C ASN A 441 -18.62 0.29 7.95
N ARG A 442 -19.25 1.44 8.21
CA ARG A 442 -18.50 2.66 8.54
C ARG A 442 -17.73 2.43 9.83
N THR A 443 -16.44 2.68 9.78
CA THR A 443 -15.60 2.72 10.95
C THR A 443 -15.81 4.05 11.67
N ASP A 444 -15.98 3.97 12.98
CA ASP A 444 -16.06 5.12 13.88
C ASP A 444 -14.96 4.96 14.95
N ASP A 445 -14.92 5.88 15.90
CA ASP A 445 -14.02 5.85 17.07
C ASP A 445 -14.12 4.56 17.92
N SER A 446 -15.07 3.68 17.64
CA SER A 446 -15.26 2.39 18.32
C SER A 446 -14.36 1.25 17.82
N VAL A 447 -13.62 1.43 16.71
CA VAL A 447 -12.77 0.37 16.14
C VAL A 447 -11.82 -0.21 17.19
N SER A 448 -11.76 -1.55 17.23
CA SER A 448 -10.84 -2.29 18.08
C SER A 448 -9.48 -2.37 17.40
N VAL A 449 -8.49 -1.69 17.96
CA VAL A 449 -7.09 -1.80 17.56
C VAL A 449 -6.42 -2.80 18.51
N PRO A 450 -5.78 -3.87 17.99
CA PRO A 450 -5.06 -4.82 18.84
C PRO A 450 -4.03 -4.09 19.72
N ALA A 451 -3.99 -4.39 21.01
CA ALA A 451 -3.03 -3.76 21.94
C ALA A 451 -1.56 -3.99 21.50
N THR A 452 -1.30 -5.09 20.80
CA THR A 452 -0.01 -5.37 20.18
C THR A 452 0.42 -4.29 19.18
N MET A 453 -0.50 -3.64 18.46
CA MET A 453 -0.14 -2.54 17.56
C MET A 453 0.35 -1.31 18.30
N VAL A 454 -0.24 -0.99 19.46
CA VAL A 454 0.20 0.14 20.30
C VAL A 454 1.56 -0.14 20.91
N ASN A 455 1.78 -1.38 21.38
CA ASN A 455 3.07 -1.80 21.91
C ASN A 455 4.15 -1.81 20.82
N ASP A 456 3.84 -2.31 19.63
CA ASP A 456 4.78 -2.35 18.50
C ASP A 456 5.13 -0.93 18.02
N GLN A 457 4.14 -0.03 17.95
CA GLN A 457 4.40 1.40 17.66
C GLN A 457 5.36 1.98 18.69
N ARG A 458 5.12 1.72 19.99
CA ARG A 458 5.95 2.20 21.09
C ARG A 458 7.39 1.68 21.01
N GLU A 459 7.57 0.36 20.90
CA GLU A 459 8.89 -0.29 20.82
C GLU A 459 9.69 0.16 19.59
N ARG A 460 9.04 0.27 18.43
CA ARG A 460 9.70 0.70 17.20
C ARG A 460 10.01 2.20 17.20
N THR A 461 9.22 3.02 17.89
CA THR A 461 9.53 4.45 18.11
C THR A 461 10.76 4.61 18.99
N ASP A 462 10.88 3.79 20.04
CA ASP A 462 12.06 3.74 20.89
C ASP A 462 13.31 3.32 20.12
N LEU A 463 13.21 2.30 19.26
CA LEU A 463 14.30 1.92 18.35
C LEU A 463 14.76 3.08 17.45
N VAL A 464 13.81 3.86 16.92
CA VAL A 464 14.15 5.05 16.11
C VAL A 464 14.79 6.14 16.98
N ALA A 465 14.30 6.38 18.19
CA ALA A 465 14.87 7.34 19.13
C ALA A 465 16.32 6.99 19.48
N ASP A 466 16.57 5.74 19.86
CA ASP A 466 17.90 5.24 20.16
C ASP A 466 18.83 5.33 18.94
N ARG A 467 18.35 5.05 17.73
CA ARG A 467 19.14 5.22 16.50
C ARG A 467 19.55 6.67 16.26
N VAL A 468 18.61 7.62 16.39
CA VAL A 468 18.90 9.04 16.19
C VAL A 468 19.89 9.52 17.26
N ARG A 469 19.67 9.14 18.52
CA ARG A 469 20.57 9.44 19.64
C ARG A 469 21.99 8.89 19.39
N ARG A 470 22.12 7.62 18.97
CA ARG A 470 23.42 7.01 18.64
C ARG A 470 24.11 7.74 17.50
N ALA A 471 23.39 8.10 16.44
CA ALA A 471 23.95 8.84 15.31
C ALA A 471 24.46 10.24 15.69
N LEU A 472 23.82 10.91 16.66
CA LEU A 472 24.29 12.19 17.22
C LEU A 472 25.50 12.02 18.14
N ASN A 473 25.49 11.01 19.01
CA ASN A 473 26.65 10.67 19.84
C ASN A 473 27.87 10.30 18.98
N GLU A 474 27.65 9.56 17.89
CA GLU A 474 28.69 9.21 16.92
C GLU A 474 29.21 10.46 16.20
N ALA A 475 28.33 11.37 15.80
CA ALA A 475 28.76 12.65 15.25
C ALA A 475 29.68 13.39 16.24
N GLN A 476 29.29 13.50 17.51
CA GLN A 476 30.17 14.13 18.50
C GLN A 476 31.50 13.39 18.68
N ALA A 477 31.50 12.06 18.67
CA ALA A 477 32.73 11.27 18.76
C ALA A 477 33.67 11.48 17.55
N ASP A 478 33.11 11.57 16.33
CA ASP A 478 33.86 11.90 15.11
C ASP A 478 34.57 13.26 15.25
N LEU A 479 33.86 14.26 15.81
CA LEU A 479 34.44 15.58 16.07
C LEU A 479 35.54 15.51 17.14
N VAL A 480 35.34 14.77 18.23
CA VAL A 480 36.38 14.58 19.26
C VAL A 480 37.62 13.94 18.66
N SER A 481 37.47 12.92 17.82
CA SER A 481 38.59 12.28 17.13
C SER A 481 39.32 13.26 16.22
N THR A 482 38.57 14.00 15.39
CA THR A 482 39.13 14.99 14.46
C THR A 482 39.82 16.14 15.20
N SER A 483 39.25 16.61 16.32
CA SER A 483 39.78 17.73 17.10
C SER A 483 41.20 17.48 17.63
N ARG A 484 41.56 16.22 17.91
CA ARG A 484 42.90 15.83 18.36
C ARG A 484 43.98 15.93 17.29
N LEU A 485 43.58 16.02 16.02
CA LEU A 485 44.48 16.13 14.87
C LEU A 485 44.64 17.59 14.41
N ILE A 486 43.92 18.53 15.02
CA ILE A 486 43.93 19.94 14.63
C ILE A 486 45.15 20.62 15.24
N ASP A 487 45.92 21.28 14.38
CA ASP A 487 46.99 22.20 14.75
C ASP A 487 46.52 23.63 14.45
N VAL A 488 46.18 24.37 15.51
CA VAL A 488 45.56 25.71 15.40
C VAL A 488 46.54 26.74 14.86
N ASP A 489 47.85 26.52 15.02
CA ASP A 489 48.90 27.38 14.46
C ASP A 489 49.04 27.25 12.93
N LYS A 490 48.39 26.23 12.33
CA LYS A 490 48.43 25.93 10.89
C LYS A 490 47.01 25.89 10.28
N PRO A 491 46.36 27.05 10.09
CA PRO A 491 44.97 27.12 9.63
C PRO A 491 44.75 26.47 8.25
N ASP A 492 45.72 26.54 7.34
CA ASP A 492 45.62 25.89 6.02
C ASP A 492 45.59 24.36 6.14
N ALA A 493 46.46 23.78 6.99
CA ALA A 493 46.50 22.35 7.24
C ALA A 493 45.24 21.86 7.98
N ALA A 494 44.74 22.66 8.91
CA ALA A 494 43.45 22.41 9.55
C ALA A 494 42.31 22.43 8.52
N GLY A 495 42.29 23.39 7.59
CA GLY A 495 41.30 23.45 6.52
C GLY A 495 41.30 22.23 5.59
N GLU A 496 42.48 21.70 5.24
CA GLU A 496 42.61 20.46 4.47
C GLU A 496 42.07 19.24 5.24
N LEU A 497 42.47 19.10 6.51
CA LEU A 497 41.99 18.04 7.40
C LEU A 497 40.45 18.06 7.52
N LEU A 498 39.85 19.24 7.73
CA LEU A 498 38.40 19.39 7.79
C LEU A 498 37.73 19.05 6.45
N SER A 499 38.39 19.34 5.33
CA SER A 499 37.88 19.01 3.99
C SER A 499 37.91 17.52 3.70
N ASP A 500 38.91 16.80 4.21
CA ASP A 500 38.98 15.34 4.17
C ASP A 500 37.92 14.72 5.09
N ALA A 501 37.82 15.21 6.34
CA ALA A 501 36.80 14.76 7.30
C ALA A 501 35.38 14.99 6.77
N LEU A 502 35.10 16.13 6.11
CA LEU A 502 33.78 16.39 5.52
C LEU A 502 33.45 15.42 4.36
N ARG A 503 34.45 14.99 3.59
CA ARG A 503 34.29 14.00 2.51
C ARG A 503 34.04 12.61 3.06
N GLU A 504 34.71 12.24 4.14
CA GLU A 504 34.54 10.96 4.82
C GLU A 504 33.22 10.89 5.61
N HIS A 505 32.79 11.98 6.23
CA HIS A 505 31.62 12.06 7.09
C HIS A 505 30.50 12.88 6.44
N THR A 506 29.73 12.24 5.55
CA THR A 506 28.63 12.88 4.79
C THR A 506 27.49 13.43 5.64
N ARG A 507 27.44 13.09 6.95
CA ARG A 507 26.49 13.63 7.92
C ARG A 507 26.64 15.13 8.17
N TYR A 508 27.81 15.71 7.89
CA TYR A 508 28.07 17.14 8.09
C TYR A 508 27.80 17.97 6.84
N GLN A 509 27.23 19.15 7.05
CA GLN A 509 27.11 20.20 6.05
C GLN A 509 28.33 21.11 6.03
N ALA A 510 28.86 21.42 7.22
CA ALA A 510 30.04 22.24 7.42
C ALA A 510 30.80 21.75 8.66
N LEU A 511 32.12 21.93 8.62
CA LEU A 511 33.03 21.74 9.75
C LEU A 511 33.89 23.00 9.89
N TYR A 512 34.07 23.50 11.09
CA TYR A 512 34.86 24.71 11.32
C TYR A 512 35.40 24.78 12.74
N VAL A 513 36.54 25.44 12.90
CA VAL A 513 37.18 25.69 14.20
C VAL A 513 36.87 27.11 14.60
N VAL A 514 36.38 27.29 15.82
CA VAL A 514 36.12 28.61 16.42
C VAL A 514 36.98 28.82 17.64
N ASP A 515 37.40 30.07 17.86
CA ASP A 515 38.04 30.49 19.10
C ASP A 515 37.01 30.89 20.18
N GLY A 516 37.50 31.30 21.35
CA GLY A 516 36.66 31.67 22.49
C GLY A 516 35.85 32.96 22.27
N SER A 517 36.15 33.73 21.22
CA SER A 517 35.38 34.90 20.80
C SER A 517 34.30 34.57 19.76
N GLY A 518 34.31 33.34 19.22
CA GLY A 518 33.45 32.91 18.13
C GLY A 518 34.01 33.23 16.74
N GLU A 519 35.28 33.64 16.64
CA GLU A 519 35.95 33.86 15.35
C GLU A 519 36.31 32.50 14.72
N VAL A 520 36.05 32.37 13.42
CA VAL A 520 36.31 31.13 12.67
C VAL A 520 37.76 31.11 12.21
N LEU A 521 38.56 30.19 12.76
CA LEU A 521 39.98 30.02 12.47
C LEU A 521 40.24 29.18 11.21
N ALA A 522 39.43 28.14 11.01
CA ALA A 522 39.50 27.24 9.86
C ALA A 522 38.10 26.71 9.51
N ARG A 523 37.83 26.38 8.24
CA ARG A 523 36.53 25.87 7.80
C ARG A 523 36.58 24.97 6.57
N ALA A 524 35.58 24.11 6.45
CA ALA A 524 35.28 23.33 5.26
C ALA A 524 33.76 23.17 5.09
N GLY A 525 33.29 23.16 3.83
CA GLY A 525 31.88 22.94 3.49
C GLY A 525 31.05 24.23 3.40
N GLY A 526 29.85 24.21 3.98
CA GLY A 526 28.93 25.35 3.99
C GLY A 526 29.42 26.54 4.81
N ASP A 527 28.68 27.66 4.75
CA ASP A 527 29.00 28.83 5.57
C ASP A 527 28.66 28.57 7.05
N PRO A 528 29.59 28.87 7.98
CA PRO A 528 29.41 28.58 9.40
C PRO A 528 28.36 29.50 10.03
N HIS A 529 27.50 28.91 10.86
CA HIS A 529 26.65 29.65 11.78
C HIS A 529 27.42 29.99 13.06
N GLY A 530 26.99 31.06 13.74
CA GLY A 530 27.65 31.51 14.97
C GLY A 530 27.71 30.43 16.05
N TRP A 531 28.85 30.35 16.72
CA TRP A 531 29.09 29.53 17.91
C TRP A 531 29.73 30.40 19.00
N SER A 532 29.30 30.25 20.24
CA SER A 532 29.91 30.89 21.42
C SER A 532 30.21 29.85 22.50
N ASP A 533 31.36 29.97 23.15
CA ASP A 533 31.85 28.97 24.10
C ASP A 533 31.40 29.26 25.55
N ASP A 534 30.09 29.50 25.74
CA ASP A 534 29.51 29.67 27.07
C ASP A 534 29.50 28.34 27.84
N GLU A 535 30.03 28.33 29.07
CA GLU A 535 30.22 27.13 29.90
C GLU A 535 28.90 26.37 30.20
N ASP A 536 27.76 27.06 30.11
CA ASP A 536 26.43 26.50 30.39
C ASP A 536 25.74 25.86 29.17
N LEU A 537 26.33 25.93 27.97
CA LEU A 537 25.68 25.46 26.74
C LEU A 537 26.04 24.00 26.41
N PRO A 538 25.05 23.16 26.01
CA PRO A 538 25.31 21.76 25.68
C PRO A 538 26.24 21.63 24.46
N LEU A 539 26.98 20.51 24.39
CA LEU A 539 27.87 20.20 23.27
C LEU A 539 27.09 19.99 21.96
N VAL A 540 25.81 19.66 22.02
CA VAL A 540 24.91 19.63 20.85
C VAL A 540 23.84 20.69 21.03
N ARG A 541 23.68 21.56 20.04
CA ARG A 541 22.83 22.75 20.09
C ARG A 541 21.94 22.83 18.87
N VAL A 542 20.76 23.44 19.04
CA VAL A 542 19.87 23.79 17.93
C VAL A 542 19.72 25.30 17.86
N SER A 543 19.95 25.85 16.68
CA SER A 543 19.75 27.26 16.35
C SER A 543 18.89 27.41 15.09
N GLY A 544 18.69 28.64 14.62
CA GLY A 544 17.91 28.92 13.40
C GLY A 544 16.40 29.09 13.61
N LYS A 545 15.94 29.41 14.83
CA LYS A 545 14.53 29.72 15.10
C LYS A 545 14.05 30.87 14.20
N GLY A 546 12.98 30.65 13.44
CA GLY A 546 12.47 31.59 12.42
C GLY A 546 13.02 31.39 11.00
N GLY A 547 13.97 30.48 10.81
CA GLY A 547 14.47 30.04 9.49
C GLY A 547 13.62 28.93 8.85
N LYS A 548 13.96 28.56 7.60
CA LYS A 548 13.27 27.46 6.88
C LYS A 548 13.71 26.06 7.33
N LYS A 549 14.88 25.94 7.94
CA LYS A 549 15.47 24.69 8.43
C LYS A 549 16.10 24.94 9.82
N PRO A 550 16.01 23.99 10.75
CA PRO A 550 16.79 24.05 11.99
C PRO A 550 18.27 23.85 11.67
N VAL A 551 19.13 24.48 12.47
CA VAL A 551 20.59 24.31 12.39
C VAL A 551 21.02 23.52 13.61
N ILE A 552 21.58 22.33 13.41
CA ILE A 552 21.99 21.44 14.49
C ILE A 552 23.52 21.41 14.51
N GLN A 553 24.12 21.92 15.58
CA GLN A 553 25.57 22.04 15.74
C GLN A 553 26.03 21.08 16.83
N ALA A 554 27.11 20.36 16.60
CA ALA A 554 27.83 19.58 17.60
C ALA A 554 29.23 20.16 17.79
N GLY A 555 29.72 20.24 19.03
CA GLY A 555 31.01 20.80 19.39
C GLY A 555 31.94 19.78 20.05
N ALA A 556 33.23 19.93 19.80
CA ALA A 556 34.31 19.21 20.46
C ALA A 556 35.46 20.18 20.79
N PRO A 557 35.82 20.36 22.07
CA PRO A 557 36.98 21.18 22.44
C PRO A 557 38.26 20.64 21.82
N VAL A 558 39.11 21.53 21.29
CA VAL A 558 40.44 21.16 20.79
C VAL A 558 41.36 20.93 22.00
N PRO A 559 42.03 19.77 22.11
CA PRO A 559 42.95 19.51 23.21
C PRO A 559 44.08 20.54 23.27
N GLU A 560 44.56 20.83 24.48
CA GLU A 560 45.70 21.73 24.74
C GLU A 560 45.46 23.22 24.41
N GLU A 561 44.39 23.55 23.68
CA GLU A 561 44.00 24.90 23.28
C GLU A 561 42.76 25.39 24.03
N LYS A 562 42.92 26.39 24.90
CA LYS A 562 41.81 26.89 25.73
C LYS A 562 40.84 27.75 24.92
N GLY A 563 39.55 27.39 24.99
CA GLY A 563 38.47 28.13 24.34
C GLY A 563 38.39 27.91 22.83
N VAL A 564 39.14 26.94 22.28
CA VAL A 564 39.05 26.58 20.87
C VAL A 564 38.17 25.34 20.73
N THR A 565 37.19 25.41 19.84
CA THR A 565 36.20 24.34 19.64
C THR A 565 36.08 24.00 18.16
N LEU A 566 36.15 22.71 17.84
CA LEU A 566 35.73 22.18 16.55
C LEU A 566 34.21 22.02 16.54
N VAL A 567 33.55 22.66 15.58
CA VAL A 567 32.10 22.63 15.41
C VAL A 567 31.76 21.93 14.10
N GLY A 568 30.80 21.01 14.17
CA GLY A 568 30.20 20.38 13.01
C GLY A 568 28.70 20.66 12.91
N GLU A 569 28.26 21.15 11.76
CA GLU A 569 26.84 21.34 11.45
C GLU A 569 26.27 20.08 10.81
N VAL A 570 25.35 19.42 11.52
CA VAL A 570 24.71 18.17 11.08
C VAL A 570 23.63 18.48 10.05
N ARG A 571 23.65 17.76 8.92
CA ARG A 571 22.61 17.85 7.90
C ARG A 571 21.27 17.39 8.46
N VAL A 572 20.24 18.23 8.35
CA VAL A 572 18.88 17.85 8.71
C VAL A 572 18.39 16.68 7.84
N GLU A 573 18.81 16.62 6.57
CA GLU A 573 18.49 15.53 5.66
C GLU A 573 19.04 14.18 6.13
N PHE A 574 20.21 14.19 6.80
CA PHE A 574 20.76 12.99 7.43
C PHE A 574 19.83 12.51 8.54
N LEU A 575 19.40 13.39 9.45
CA LEU A 575 18.45 13.01 10.50
C LEU A 575 17.10 12.54 9.93
N ASN A 576 16.55 13.25 8.94
CA ASN A 576 15.31 12.86 8.27
C ASN A 576 15.42 11.46 7.66
N SER A 577 16.58 11.09 7.10
CA SER A 577 16.81 9.76 6.54
C SER A 577 16.75 8.65 7.60
N LEU A 578 17.12 8.95 8.85
CA LEU A 578 17.06 8.00 9.97
C LEU A 578 15.62 7.74 10.41
N LEU A 579 14.69 8.68 10.18
CA LEU A 579 13.29 8.61 10.60
C LEU A 579 12.38 7.86 9.63
N LYS A 580 12.78 7.67 8.37
CA LYS A 580 11.93 6.98 7.37
C LYS A 580 11.76 5.50 7.71
N ARG A 581 10.59 5.12 8.21
CA ARG A 581 10.24 3.74 8.58
C ARG A 581 8.85 3.33 8.10
N PRO A 582 8.73 2.26 7.29
CA PRO A 582 7.44 1.72 6.88
C PRO A 582 6.56 1.34 8.09
N GLY A 583 5.27 1.65 8.01
CA GLY A 583 4.29 1.25 9.04
C GLY A 583 4.50 1.85 10.42
N LEU A 584 5.11 3.03 10.52
CA LEU A 584 5.08 3.89 11.72
C LEU A 584 4.33 5.21 11.50
N GLY A 585 3.81 5.43 10.28
CA GLY A 585 3.15 6.67 9.89
C GLY A 585 4.12 7.86 9.83
N GLU A 586 3.73 8.96 10.46
CA GLU A 586 4.57 10.16 10.58
C GLU A 586 5.52 10.00 11.78
N LEU A 587 6.79 10.35 11.59
CA LEU A 587 7.77 10.43 12.66
C LEU A 587 8.38 11.82 12.73
N ARG A 588 8.57 12.32 13.94
CA ARG A 588 9.25 13.60 14.21
C ARG A 588 10.20 13.50 15.38
N VAL A 589 11.32 14.20 15.29
CA VAL A 589 12.17 14.52 16.45
C VAL A 589 11.74 15.90 16.92
N VAL A 590 11.43 16.03 18.21
CA VAL A 590 11.01 17.28 18.83
C VAL A 590 11.92 17.65 20.01
N ASN A 591 12.02 18.95 20.30
CA ASN A 591 12.64 19.44 21.53
C ASN A 591 11.72 19.24 22.75
N ALA A 592 12.17 19.69 23.93
CA ALA A 592 11.42 19.59 25.18
C ALA A 592 10.08 20.35 25.15
N GLU A 593 9.96 21.38 24.30
CA GLU A 593 8.74 22.15 24.06
C GLU A 593 7.80 21.53 23.01
N ALA A 594 8.10 20.32 22.51
CA ALA A 594 7.39 19.64 21.44
C ALA A 594 7.39 20.39 20.08
N GLU A 595 8.42 21.20 19.82
CA GLU A 595 8.69 21.85 18.53
C GLU A 595 9.54 20.93 17.63
N THR A 596 9.16 20.81 16.35
CA THR A 596 9.76 19.87 15.38
C THR A 596 11.17 20.28 14.95
N LEU A 597 12.13 19.37 15.09
CA LEU A 597 13.54 19.51 14.69
C LEU A 597 13.89 18.70 13.42
N ALA A 598 13.29 17.52 13.27
CA ALA A 598 13.46 16.67 12.09
C ALA A 598 12.18 15.85 11.89
N ALA A 599 11.92 15.38 10.66
CA ALA A 599 10.75 14.56 10.36
C ALA A 599 11.02 13.55 9.23
N SER A 600 10.24 12.45 9.22
CA SER A 600 10.30 11.44 8.15
C SER A 600 9.77 11.97 6.81
N ASP A 601 8.90 12.98 6.85
CA ASP A 601 8.31 13.66 5.70
C ASP A 601 8.42 15.19 5.83
N GLY A 602 7.86 15.96 4.89
CA GLY A 602 7.96 17.43 4.87
C GLY A 602 7.49 18.10 6.17
N PHE A 603 8.32 18.97 6.75
CA PHE A 603 8.02 19.70 7.99
C PHE A 603 8.49 21.16 7.92
N ARG A 604 7.99 22.00 8.83
CA ARG A 604 8.54 23.35 9.07
C ARG A 604 9.36 23.36 10.36
N ALA A 605 10.53 23.99 10.31
CA ALA A 605 11.40 24.12 11.47
C ALA A 605 10.65 24.72 12.66
N PHE A 606 10.73 24.06 13.81
CA PHE A 606 10.12 24.46 15.08
C PHE A 606 8.58 24.53 15.06
N GLU A 607 7.91 23.87 14.11
CA GLU A 607 6.45 23.75 14.18
C GLU A 607 6.03 22.81 15.31
N GLY A 608 4.99 23.19 16.05
CA GLY A 608 4.40 22.32 17.07
C GLY A 608 3.77 21.08 16.46
N LEU A 609 3.68 20.02 17.26
CA LEU A 609 2.97 18.81 16.90
C LEU A 609 1.47 19.07 16.66
N PRO A 610 0.80 18.30 15.78
CA PRO A 610 -0.62 18.48 15.52
C PRO A 610 -1.47 18.05 16.73
N GLY A 611 -2.45 18.88 17.09
CA GLY A 611 -3.34 18.64 18.23
C GLY A 611 -2.65 18.77 19.59
N ASP A 612 -3.44 18.86 20.66
CA ASP A 612 -2.91 19.04 22.01
C ASP A 612 -2.42 17.72 22.65
N THR A 613 -2.89 16.57 22.17
CA THR A 613 -2.59 15.26 22.77
C THR A 613 -1.18 14.73 22.48
N LEU A 614 -0.58 15.09 21.34
CA LEU A 614 0.78 14.66 21.01
C LEU A 614 1.84 15.40 21.87
N PRO A 615 1.77 16.74 22.04
CA PRO A 615 2.59 17.42 23.05
C PRO A 615 2.41 16.85 24.47
N ASP A 616 1.19 16.48 24.86
CA ASP A 616 0.93 15.84 26.16
C ASP A 616 1.65 14.48 26.29
N LEU A 617 1.65 13.69 25.22
CA LEU A 617 2.34 12.41 25.16
C LEU A 617 3.87 12.58 25.30
N VAL A 618 4.44 13.60 24.64
CA VAL A 618 5.87 13.97 24.78
C VAL A 618 6.19 14.34 26.22
N ARG A 619 5.38 15.22 26.83
CA ARG A 619 5.56 15.63 28.22
C ARG A 619 5.47 14.44 29.17
N ALA A 620 4.52 13.53 28.95
CA ALA A 620 4.36 12.33 29.76
C ALA A 620 5.55 11.37 29.63
N ALA A 621 6.11 11.20 28.42
CA ALA A 621 7.29 10.37 28.18
C ALA A 621 8.57 10.96 28.80
N GLY A 622 8.67 12.29 28.86
CA GLY A 622 9.76 12.99 29.52
C GLY A 622 9.77 12.91 31.06
N VAL A 623 8.69 12.43 31.69
CA VAL A 623 8.65 12.26 33.15
C VAL A 623 9.51 11.04 33.54
N PRO A 624 10.54 11.20 34.39
CA PRO A 624 11.41 10.11 34.79
C PRO A 624 10.65 9.08 35.66
N VAL A 625 10.77 7.80 35.30
CA VAL A 625 10.22 6.67 36.06
C VAL A 625 11.38 5.73 36.39
N GLY A 626 11.83 5.73 37.65
CA GLY A 626 12.98 4.93 38.08
C GLY A 626 14.31 5.52 37.58
N ALA A 627 14.99 4.83 36.65
CA ALA A 627 16.33 5.19 36.19
C ALA A 627 16.38 6.28 35.10
N GLY A 628 15.24 6.72 34.57
CA GLY A 628 15.18 7.77 33.56
C GLY A 628 13.80 7.91 32.90
N PRO A 629 13.68 8.77 31.87
CA PRO A 629 12.50 8.86 31.02
C PRO A 629 12.21 7.53 30.30
N VAL A 630 10.93 7.22 30.06
CA VAL A 630 10.49 5.96 29.45
C VAL A 630 9.54 6.21 28.27
N GLU A 631 9.60 5.33 27.29
CA GLU A 631 8.76 5.36 26.11
C GLU A 631 7.29 5.08 26.43
N ASN A 632 6.40 5.88 25.86
CA ASN A 632 4.95 5.80 26.04
C ASN A 632 4.23 5.57 24.72
N GLY A 633 3.14 4.80 24.76
CA GLY A 633 2.25 4.56 23.62
C GLY A 633 0.80 4.82 24.02
N LEU A 634 0.01 5.38 23.11
CA LEU A 634 -1.38 5.74 23.35
C LEU A 634 -2.24 5.46 22.12
N LEU A 635 -3.47 5.01 22.38
CA LEU A 635 -4.53 4.94 21.38
C LEU A 635 -5.41 6.19 21.52
N LEU A 636 -5.33 7.09 20.55
CA LEU A 636 -6.12 8.31 20.47
C LEU A 636 -7.42 8.01 19.70
N ARG A 637 -8.55 8.50 20.22
CA ARG A 637 -9.87 8.40 19.59
C ARG A 637 -10.45 9.81 19.57
N ASP A 638 -10.28 10.50 18.45
CA ASP A 638 -10.72 11.89 18.28
C ASP A 638 -11.25 12.13 16.87
N GLY A 639 -12.31 12.93 16.77
CA GLY A 639 -12.85 13.41 15.50
C GLY A 639 -13.40 12.33 14.55
N GLY A 640 -13.80 11.15 15.03
CA GLY A 640 -14.23 10.03 14.17
C GLY A 640 -13.05 9.22 13.60
N SER A 641 -11.82 9.45 14.09
CA SER A 641 -10.62 8.72 13.69
C SER A 641 -9.92 8.09 14.90
N VAL A 642 -9.39 6.90 14.70
CA VAL A 642 -8.54 6.22 15.68
C VAL A 642 -7.09 6.35 15.25
N THR A 643 -6.23 6.87 16.12
CA THR A 643 -4.80 7.04 15.85
C THR A 643 -3.97 6.30 16.89
N VAL A 644 -2.96 5.56 16.45
CA VAL A 644 -1.95 4.96 17.34
C VAL A 644 -0.75 5.89 17.35
N ALA A 645 -0.36 6.35 18.54
CA ALA A 645 0.76 7.26 18.71
C ALA A 645 1.74 6.73 19.77
N ALA A 646 3.01 7.09 19.64
CA ALA A 646 4.04 6.81 20.63
C ALA A 646 5.04 7.96 20.74
N ALA A 647 5.63 8.11 21.92
CA ALA A 647 6.73 9.04 22.17
C ALA A 647 7.85 8.30 22.92
N ALA A 648 9.07 8.42 22.41
CA ALA A 648 10.26 7.84 23.00
C ALA A 648 11.33 8.94 23.19
N PRO A 649 11.62 9.34 24.44
CA PRO A 649 12.65 10.32 24.74
C PRO A 649 14.03 9.75 24.46
N PHE A 650 15.02 10.61 24.24
CA PHE A 650 16.42 10.17 24.19
C PHE A 650 16.85 9.69 25.58
N SER A 651 16.82 8.37 25.78
CA SER A 651 17.23 7.69 26.99
C SER A 651 18.62 7.05 26.82
N GLY A 652 19.31 6.78 27.93
CA GLY A 652 20.67 6.21 27.94
C GLY A 652 21.76 7.27 28.15
N GLY A 653 23.01 6.96 27.76
CA GLY A 653 24.16 7.83 27.97
C GLY A 653 24.64 8.60 26.72
N GLY A 654 25.65 9.43 26.91
CA GLY A 654 26.29 10.25 25.87
C GLY A 654 25.67 11.64 25.74
N VAL A 655 26.29 12.53 24.96
CA VAL A 655 25.89 13.95 24.88
C VAL A 655 24.45 14.19 24.43
N ALA A 656 23.87 13.25 23.68
CA ALA A 656 22.52 13.39 23.15
C ALA A 656 21.42 13.10 24.20
N SER A 657 21.69 12.39 25.30
CA SER A 657 20.67 12.10 26.32
C SER A 657 20.21 13.36 27.05
N ASP A 658 21.10 14.34 27.18
CA ASP A 658 20.86 15.54 27.99
C ASP A 658 20.10 16.63 27.21
N LEU A 659 19.82 16.40 25.93
CA LEU A 659 19.14 17.34 25.06
C LEU A 659 17.64 17.47 25.33
N GLY A 660 17.04 16.49 26.03
CA GLY A 660 15.60 16.43 26.27
C GLY A 660 14.77 16.22 24.99
N TRP A 661 15.40 15.75 23.90
CA TRP A 661 14.69 15.48 22.65
C TRP A 661 13.89 14.19 22.74
N THR A 662 12.81 14.14 21.96
CA THR A 662 11.88 13.01 21.92
C THR A 662 11.55 12.68 20.47
N VAL A 663 11.53 11.39 20.12
CA VAL A 663 10.93 10.93 18.87
C VAL A 663 9.47 10.64 19.10
N VAL A 664 8.60 11.21 18.28
CA VAL A 664 7.17 10.95 18.28
C VAL A 664 6.79 10.30 16.98
N SER A 665 5.97 9.26 17.05
CA SER A 665 5.36 8.64 15.89
C SER A 665 3.84 8.59 16.03
N TRP A 666 3.12 8.70 14.92
CA TRP A 666 1.68 8.46 14.90
C TRP A 666 1.20 7.96 13.55
N GLN A 667 0.18 7.12 13.59
CA GLN A 667 -0.43 6.53 12.41
C GLN A 667 -1.93 6.33 12.62
N ASN A 668 -2.72 6.76 11.64
CA ASN A 668 -4.16 6.53 11.64
C ASN A 668 -4.47 5.04 11.45
N ALA A 669 -5.52 4.56 12.11
CA ALA A 669 -5.83 3.14 12.13
C ALA A 669 -6.34 2.60 10.78
N ASP A 670 -6.80 3.48 9.88
CA ASP A 670 -7.20 3.17 8.51
C ASP A 670 -6.04 2.69 7.63
N SER A 671 -4.82 3.12 7.97
CA SER A 671 -3.59 2.69 7.29
C SER A 671 -3.01 1.38 7.84
N PHE A 672 -3.62 0.80 8.88
CA PHE A 672 -3.34 -0.57 9.29
C PHE A 672 -4.27 -1.55 8.56
N GLU A 673 -3.78 -2.75 8.28
CA GLU A 673 -4.56 -3.87 7.71
C GLU A 673 -5.48 -4.49 8.77
N ILE A 674 -6.43 -3.69 9.25
CA ILE A 674 -7.43 -4.05 10.23
C ILE A 674 -8.71 -4.43 9.48
N ALA A 675 -9.26 -5.60 9.82
CA ALA A 675 -10.43 -6.17 9.17
C ALA A 675 -11.65 -5.22 9.12
N ALA A 676 -11.80 -4.32 10.09
CA ALA A 676 -12.88 -3.33 10.10
C ALA A 676 -12.78 -2.34 8.93
N TYR A 677 -11.59 -1.75 8.71
CA TYR A 677 -11.34 -0.81 7.61
C TYR A 677 -11.34 -1.50 6.25
N GLU A 678 -10.77 -2.71 6.14
CA GLU A 678 -10.87 -3.49 4.90
C GLU A 678 -12.32 -3.77 4.47
N ARG A 679 -13.20 -4.05 5.44
CA ARG A 679 -14.62 -4.28 5.18
C ARG A 679 -15.33 -2.99 4.74
N GLU A 680 -14.90 -1.84 5.25
CA GLU A 680 -15.38 -0.53 4.80
C GLU A 680 -14.97 -0.28 3.34
N ASP A 681 -13.68 -0.38 3.02
CA ASP A 681 -13.17 -0.15 1.67
C ASP A 681 -13.82 -1.09 0.65
N ARG A 682 -14.00 -2.35 1.05
CA ARG A 682 -14.71 -3.36 0.27
C ARG A 682 -16.19 -3.02 0.05
N SER A 683 -16.89 -2.45 1.04
CA SER A 683 -18.29 -2.03 0.88
C SER A 683 -18.42 -0.78 -0.01
N VAL A 684 -17.49 0.18 0.13
CA VAL A 684 -17.36 1.34 -0.75
C VAL A 684 -17.12 0.89 -2.19
N LEU A 685 -16.16 0.00 -2.41
CA LEU A 685 -15.84 -0.54 -3.74
C LEU A 685 -17.06 -1.25 -4.36
N ALA A 686 -17.78 -2.08 -3.59
CA ALA A 686 -19.00 -2.73 -4.05
C ALA A 686 -20.09 -1.70 -4.42
N GLY A 687 -20.26 -0.64 -3.63
CA GLY A 687 -21.15 0.47 -3.94
C GLY A 687 -20.78 1.21 -5.22
N LEU A 688 -19.49 1.52 -5.41
CA LEU A 688 -18.95 2.17 -6.61
C LEU A 688 -19.10 1.30 -7.87
N LEU A 689 -18.81 0.01 -7.78
CA LEU A 689 -19.01 -0.95 -8.87
C LEU A 689 -20.50 -1.07 -9.24
N GLY A 690 -21.39 -1.07 -8.25
CA GLY A 690 -22.83 -1.01 -8.46
C GLY A 690 -23.24 0.27 -9.20
N LEU A 691 -22.74 1.43 -8.77
CA LEU A 691 -23.01 2.71 -9.43
C LEU A 691 -22.50 2.74 -10.87
N ALA A 692 -21.29 2.22 -11.13
CA ALA A 692 -20.74 2.09 -12.48
C ALA A 692 -21.63 1.20 -13.37
N ALA A 693 -22.09 0.05 -12.86
CA ALA A 693 -23.00 -0.84 -13.57
C ALA A 693 -24.35 -0.17 -13.90
N ILE A 694 -24.90 0.64 -12.98
CA ILE A 694 -26.11 1.45 -13.22
C ILE A 694 -25.88 2.41 -14.39
N VAL A 695 -24.79 3.18 -14.37
CA VAL A 695 -24.47 4.18 -15.39
C VAL A 695 -24.30 3.52 -16.75
N ILE A 696 -23.54 2.42 -16.84
CA ILE A 696 -23.29 1.70 -18.09
C ILE A 696 -24.59 1.10 -18.66
N CYS A 697 -25.36 0.36 -17.85
CA CYS A 697 -26.56 -0.32 -18.32
C CYS A 697 -27.67 0.66 -18.68
N LEU A 698 -27.97 1.63 -17.82
CA LEU A 698 -29.03 2.62 -18.09
C LEU A 698 -28.60 3.61 -19.17
N GLY A 699 -27.32 3.97 -19.24
CA GLY A 699 -26.75 4.74 -20.34
C GLY A 699 -26.91 4.04 -21.68
N TRP A 700 -26.62 2.73 -21.74
CA TRP A 700 -26.85 1.92 -22.93
C TRP A 700 -28.33 1.91 -23.33
N VAL A 701 -29.24 1.57 -22.41
CA VAL A 701 -30.69 1.57 -22.71
C VAL A 701 -31.17 2.95 -23.14
N HIS A 702 -30.64 4.01 -22.54
CA HIS A 702 -30.96 5.38 -22.93
C HIS A 702 -30.55 5.69 -24.38
N LEU A 703 -29.32 5.33 -24.76
CA LEU A 703 -28.76 5.62 -26.07
C LEU A 703 -29.34 4.75 -27.19
N VAL A 704 -29.53 3.45 -26.95
CA VAL A 704 -29.99 2.50 -27.97
C VAL A 704 -31.52 2.42 -28.07
N VAL A 705 -32.24 2.62 -26.96
CA VAL A 705 -33.70 2.42 -26.94
C VAL A 705 -34.44 3.73 -26.74
N ALA A 706 -34.18 4.46 -25.66
CA ALA A 706 -35.00 5.62 -25.29
C ALA A 706 -34.87 6.78 -26.30
N ARG A 707 -33.65 7.10 -26.73
CA ARG A 707 -33.38 8.17 -27.70
C ARG A 707 -33.91 7.82 -29.10
N PRO A 708 -33.68 6.61 -29.65
CA PRO A 708 -34.25 6.21 -30.95
C PRO A 708 -35.78 6.08 -30.93
N LEU A 709 -36.38 5.57 -29.85
CA LEU A 709 -37.84 5.49 -29.72
C LEU A 709 -38.53 6.85 -29.80
N ARG A 710 -37.90 7.88 -29.25
CA ARG A 710 -38.42 9.26 -29.31
C ARG A 710 -38.39 9.82 -30.72
N ALA A 711 -37.28 9.62 -31.42
CA ALA A 711 -37.16 10.01 -32.81
C ALA A 711 -38.18 9.26 -33.69
N LEU A 712 -38.40 7.98 -33.41
CA LEU A 712 -39.39 7.13 -34.07
C LEU A 712 -40.82 7.62 -33.82
N ALA A 713 -41.18 7.93 -32.57
CA ALA A 713 -42.50 8.46 -32.23
C ALA A 713 -42.81 9.77 -32.98
N ALA A 714 -41.85 10.70 -33.01
CA ALA A 714 -41.99 11.95 -33.75
C ALA A 714 -42.14 11.71 -35.27
N SER A 715 -41.42 10.73 -35.82
CA SER A 715 -41.50 10.38 -37.25
C SER A 715 -42.83 9.73 -37.61
N ALA A 716 -43.31 8.79 -36.79
CA ALA A 716 -44.59 8.13 -36.98
C ALA A 716 -45.77 9.12 -36.91
N GLU A 717 -45.74 10.07 -35.99
CA GLU A 717 -46.75 11.13 -35.89
C GLU A 717 -46.76 12.05 -37.11
N LYS A 718 -45.59 12.44 -37.63
CA LYS A 718 -45.49 13.24 -38.86
C LYS A 718 -46.03 12.48 -40.09
N LEU A 719 -45.69 11.20 -40.21
CA LEU A 719 -46.18 10.34 -41.29
C LEU A 719 -47.71 10.19 -41.21
N ALA A 720 -48.26 9.94 -40.02
CA ALA A 720 -49.71 9.90 -39.80
C ALA A 720 -50.40 11.26 -40.04
N GLY A 721 -49.67 12.36 -39.84
CA GLY A 721 -50.07 13.73 -40.19
C GLY A 721 -49.98 14.06 -41.68
N GLY A 722 -49.58 13.11 -42.54
CA GLY A 722 -49.56 13.27 -43.99
C GLY A 722 -48.21 13.66 -44.60
N ASP A 723 -47.12 13.67 -43.82
CA ASP A 723 -45.77 13.86 -44.36
C ASP A 723 -45.27 12.61 -45.09
N LEU A 724 -45.56 12.53 -46.39
CA LEU A 724 -45.10 11.46 -47.27
C LEU A 724 -43.76 11.77 -47.94
N LYS A 725 -43.18 12.97 -47.73
CA LYS A 725 -41.94 13.41 -48.40
C LYS A 725 -40.69 12.94 -47.68
N THR A 726 -40.75 12.85 -46.35
CA THR A 726 -39.62 12.42 -45.53
C THR A 726 -39.40 10.91 -45.66
N VAL A 727 -38.23 10.50 -46.16
CA VAL A 727 -37.83 9.08 -46.24
C VAL A 727 -37.29 8.61 -44.88
N HIS A 728 -37.74 7.45 -44.42
CA HIS A 728 -37.31 6.90 -43.13
C HIS A 728 -36.28 5.78 -43.32
N PHE A 729 -35.01 6.08 -43.04
CA PHE A 729 -33.92 5.10 -43.12
C PHE A 729 -33.69 4.39 -41.78
N PRO A 730 -33.71 3.03 -41.73
CA PRO A 730 -33.35 2.28 -40.53
C PRO A 730 -31.85 2.41 -40.27
N ARG A 731 -31.48 3.18 -39.23
CA ARG A 731 -30.07 3.39 -38.81
C ARG A 731 -29.52 2.26 -37.95
N TYR A 732 -30.40 1.50 -37.29
CA TYR A 732 -30.05 0.42 -36.37
C TYR A 732 -30.64 -0.91 -36.86
N GLN A 733 -29.96 -2.03 -36.61
CA GLN A 733 -30.44 -3.38 -36.93
C GLN A 733 -31.18 -4.03 -35.75
N ASP A 734 -31.96 -3.25 -35.02
CA ASP A 734 -32.69 -3.66 -33.82
C ASP A 734 -34.21 -3.59 -33.99
N GLU A 735 -34.98 -3.84 -32.92
CA GLU A 735 -36.45 -3.76 -32.97
C GLU A 735 -36.95 -2.37 -33.38
N VAL A 736 -36.23 -1.29 -33.03
CA VAL A 736 -36.59 0.08 -33.39
C VAL A 736 -36.38 0.29 -34.90
N GLY A 737 -35.24 -0.12 -35.45
CA GLY A 737 -34.96 -0.05 -36.88
C GLY A 737 -35.91 -0.92 -37.71
N ALA A 738 -36.36 -2.05 -37.18
CA ALA A 738 -37.34 -2.89 -37.85
C ALA A 738 -38.74 -2.24 -37.92
N VAL A 739 -39.13 -1.46 -36.91
CA VAL A 739 -40.33 -0.62 -36.95
C VAL A 739 -40.18 0.52 -37.96
N VAL A 740 -39.02 1.19 -37.98
CA VAL A 740 -38.71 2.25 -38.98
C VAL A 740 -38.87 1.72 -40.41
N ARG A 741 -38.32 0.53 -40.71
CA ARG A 741 -38.47 -0.11 -42.02
C ARG A 741 -39.94 -0.39 -42.36
N SER A 742 -40.73 -0.81 -41.38
CA SER A 742 -42.15 -1.08 -41.58
C SER A 742 -42.94 0.21 -41.85
N LEU A 743 -42.59 1.33 -41.19
CA LEU A 743 -43.17 2.65 -41.48
C LEU A 743 -42.84 3.15 -42.89
N GLU A 744 -41.61 2.92 -43.36
CA GLU A 744 -41.22 3.29 -44.72
C GLU A 744 -42.02 2.50 -45.78
N LEU A 745 -42.28 1.20 -45.55
CA LEU A 745 -43.15 0.41 -46.41
C LEU A 745 -44.59 0.95 -46.42
N ILE A 746 -45.12 1.36 -45.27
CA ILE A 746 -46.43 2.00 -45.15
C ILE A 746 -46.48 3.33 -45.91
N ARG A 747 -45.43 4.17 -45.80
CA ARG A 747 -45.30 5.43 -46.55
C ARG A 747 -45.35 5.18 -48.06
N GLN A 748 -44.60 4.19 -48.55
CA GLN A 748 -44.58 3.82 -49.97
C GLN A 748 -45.95 3.35 -50.47
N GLN A 749 -46.67 2.56 -49.67
CA GLN A 749 -48.04 2.13 -50.00
C GLN A 749 -49.01 3.30 -50.07
N LEU A 750 -48.96 4.24 -49.12
CA LEU A 750 -49.77 5.46 -49.14
C LEU A 750 -49.45 6.34 -50.35
N GLN A 751 -48.16 6.51 -50.68
CA GLN A 751 -47.72 7.28 -51.85
C GLN A 751 -48.18 6.63 -53.17
N ALA A 752 -48.06 5.30 -53.29
CA ALA A 752 -48.55 4.56 -54.45
C ALA A 752 -50.07 4.69 -54.62
N ARG A 753 -50.84 4.63 -53.52
CA ARG A 753 -52.30 4.81 -53.54
C ARG A 753 -52.69 6.22 -53.97
N ARG A 754 -52.03 7.25 -53.43
CA ARG A 754 -52.26 8.65 -53.81
C ARG A 754 -51.94 8.90 -55.28
N ASN A 755 -50.85 8.33 -55.79
CA ASN A 755 -50.50 8.42 -57.22
C ASN A 755 -51.52 7.68 -58.10
N ASN A 756 -52.05 6.54 -57.67
CA ASN A 756 -53.10 5.81 -58.40
C ASN A 756 -54.45 6.54 -58.37
N GLN A 757 -54.80 7.23 -57.27
CA GLN A 757 -55.98 8.09 -57.20
C GLN A 757 -55.83 9.34 -58.08
N ALA A 758 -54.67 9.98 -58.09
CA ALA A 758 -54.38 11.13 -58.96
C ALA A 758 -54.28 10.76 -60.46
N ARG A 759 -53.92 9.50 -60.76
CA ARG A 759 -53.88 8.95 -62.13
C ARG A 759 -55.22 8.44 -62.65
N ARG A 760 -56.30 8.42 -61.87
CA ARG A 760 -57.66 8.29 -62.43
C ARG A 760 -58.03 9.65 -63.04
N PRO A 761 -57.96 9.85 -64.38
CA PRO A 761 -58.46 11.08 -64.97
C PRO A 761 -59.99 11.05 -64.87
N ALA A 762 -60.60 12.21 -64.71
CA ALA A 762 -62.03 12.41 -64.86
C ALA A 762 -62.50 11.76 -66.18
N GLU A 763 -63.36 10.74 -66.08
CA GLU A 763 -64.15 10.30 -67.23
C GLU A 763 -64.95 11.51 -67.72
N PRO A 764 -64.85 11.89 -69.01
CA PRO A 764 -65.68 12.94 -69.54
C PRO A 764 -67.13 12.42 -69.54
N ARG A 765 -68.00 13.12 -68.81
CA ARG A 765 -69.45 13.01 -68.96
C ARG A 765 -69.79 13.37 -70.41
N LEU A 766 -69.92 12.37 -71.27
CA LEU A 766 -70.60 12.53 -72.55
C LEU A 766 -72.10 12.62 -72.28
N GLY A 767 -72.62 13.82 -72.52
CA GLY A 767 -74.02 14.16 -72.40
C GLY A 767 -74.90 13.49 -73.45
N ALA A 768 -76.19 13.47 -73.12
CA ALA A 768 -77.30 13.06 -73.97
C ALA A 768 -77.48 13.93 -75.22
N GLY A 769 -78.09 13.36 -76.28
CA GLY A 769 -78.97 14.11 -77.19
C GLY A 769 -78.97 13.73 -78.68
N GLY A 770 -80.11 13.20 -79.15
CA GLY A 770 -80.68 13.32 -80.52
C GLY A 770 -80.02 12.48 -81.63
N ARG A 771 -80.74 11.72 -82.47
CA ARG A 771 -82.12 11.81 -82.96
C ARG A 771 -82.66 10.42 -83.28
#